data_AF-K6GP50-F1
#
_entry.id   AF-K6GP50-F1
#
_cell.length_a   1.000
_cell.length_b   1.000
_cell.length_c   1.000
_cell.angle_alpha   90.00
_cell.angle_beta   90.00
_cell.angle_gamma   90.00
#
_symmetry.space_group_name_H-M   'P 1'
#
loop_
_entity.id
_entity.type
_entity.pdbx_description
1 polymer ?
#
loop_
_entity_poly.entity_id
_entity_poly.type
_entity_poly.pdbx_seq_one_letter_code
_entity_poly.pdbx_strand_id
1 'polypeptide(L)'
;MSRARFVHSSWLALAALFVWTAMALAADPAGRLIAVQGSVSLRPAGSAEWRAAEAGRTLYPGDALSTGQASKAAVLCVDESQIKLNENTVLVLKAAAPSARLAGGTLAPAAAKPAPASLYDLQKGEVWLKNEAERFRFELTTPAMTAAIRGTEFVATAGPDGLSTVALLRGSLTLFNAQGEIPLAAGEIGSARPGQAPTKQVLVNPANAVQWTLYYPAVADDSLLTGASGPAASSARQALGQAAKGEVAGAYAALARTLEGQKADPAVLAAGAYLALMAGEPGPAGRYLAAARAADPRCLPALCLAAQTALFENRPTEAGKLADAAVTQAPDSALAQVTAGLVAAAAFDLPKAREHYRKALALEPGFVAGAVYLARLELGADELEAAWATMQKALAAAPDEAVVQAGAGFVRLGFRDFKGAETFFDRAASLDPGLGEARLGLGYVAFSRGHKARGLEAMLAATLLSPRLSLLQSALGKALYQNRDFDKALATYDYAASLDPRDPTPHLYKGIALTDLNRPGEAIREINASIAKNGNQAIFRSRLSLDRDLAVRNVDLARSFTLLGLGDWAYAKAVTAVKNDPLNSSAHLFMSSAYSATRQRVGASGTELLLYRLLSPANQNTFTQYNDYTPMFESPYLRFQTIGTAGVWGGGHGAGSASAEAYGGLPGLAGDLYGSFGGDAGLRGQNGDTHFLYGSALVKWEPTVRNSLFASLTSNDTWYGDTAAATDWNYPNSPFLRQVQTSRIAETGFVHRFGPQAAFIGYAAATNNVWNWKDRDYSFVSLADNDVPATESYLQYRRMERRYVSLQGQQQLILGDHTLLVGGDYFGGELDYMRKNQDFYNYYGRLLGDTYTRYHYNPADRTAGVYAMDYWKIVPGLVAELGLGYNAVTASRAGWADPIERQGFSPRLGINWQITGDHTLRLAFQRYLNAHALLQSSIAPSEVAGFPGSLNADDGSTVTELGAGWEAQWDEDTFTVARLYYHRVVNPQYDPYATYDRVIDYDVTRYMATIGINRILMPSLGLSAYGAAKRLMPYESTARRSPESDFFEADGVLALNFLHSSGLGAALAGTLVHQYYFDNRYLDSLGQRRTETLFGLLDARLSYQFPGKRGFVSLEGKNLTATRFNYLREAVALDSFYPDRQIVVRLGWFF
;
A
#
# COMPACT_ATOMS: atom_id res chain seq x y z
N MET A 1 15.74 -30.38 70.71
CA MET A 1 14.39 -30.94 70.52
C MET A 1 13.38 -29.98 71.12
N SER A 2 12.94 -29.01 70.31
CA SER A 2 12.07 -27.90 70.70
C SER A 2 10.61 -28.24 70.40
N ARG A 3 9.79 -28.19 71.46
CA ARG A 3 8.34 -28.15 71.39
C ARG A 3 7.86 -26.70 71.32
N ALA A 4 6.72 -26.55 70.66
CA ALA A 4 5.71 -25.50 70.79
C ALA A 4 5.89 -24.18 70.01
N ARG A 5 4.74 -23.73 69.48
CA ARG A 5 4.38 -22.45 68.84
C ARG A 5 4.46 -22.43 67.31
N PHE A 6 3.41 -22.99 66.68
CA PHE A 6 3.08 -22.81 65.26
C PHE A 6 1.63 -22.35 65.08
N VAL A 7 1.18 -21.37 65.87
CA VAL A 7 0.01 -20.54 65.60
C VAL A 7 0.29 -19.24 66.33
N HIS A 8 0.76 -18.19 65.64
CA HIS A 8 0.79 -16.75 66.04
C HIS A 8 1.75 -15.87 65.20
N SER A 9 2.26 -16.33 64.04
CA SER A 9 3.09 -15.50 63.14
C SER A 9 2.38 -15.01 61.86
N SER A 10 1.08 -15.28 61.71
CA SER A 10 0.29 -14.82 60.54
C SER A 10 -0.38 -13.45 60.74
N TRP A 11 -0.32 -12.86 61.95
CA TRP A 11 -1.05 -11.63 62.29
C TRP A 11 -0.17 -10.40 62.54
N LEU A 12 1.17 -10.55 62.53
CA LEU A 12 2.11 -9.40 62.62
C LEU A 12 2.70 -9.01 61.26
N ALA A 13 2.68 -9.90 60.25
CA ALA A 13 2.97 -9.53 58.86
C ALA A 13 1.83 -8.70 58.22
N LEU A 14 0.62 -8.81 58.75
CA LEU A 14 -0.55 -8.03 58.33
C LEU A 14 -0.57 -6.61 58.93
N ALA A 15 0.11 -6.37 60.06
CA ALA A 15 0.19 -5.05 60.67
C ALA A 15 1.35 -4.19 60.12
N ALA A 16 2.43 -4.82 59.63
CA ALA A 16 3.50 -4.13 58.90
C ALA A 16 3.13 -3.79 57.44
N LEU A 17 2.08 -4.43 56.89
CA LEU A 17 1.49 -4.06 55.60
C LEU A 17 0.48 -2.90 55.67
N PHE A 18 0.13 -2.44 56.87
CA PHE A 18 -0.88 -1.40 57.08
C PHE A 18 -0.33 0.01 57.36
N VAL A 19 0.98 0.23 57.23
CA VAL A 19 1.61 1.57 57.40
C VAL A 19 2.13 2.17 56.08
N TRP A 20 2.00 1.49 54.94
CA TRP A 20 2.40 2.06 53.63
C TRP A 20 1.38 1.85 52.52
N THR A 21 0.11 2.14 52.77
CA THR A 21 -0.85 2.48 51.71
C THR A 21 -1.84 3.53 52.19
N ALA A 22 -1.33 4.69 52.61
CA ALA A 22 -2.00 5.92 52.23
C ALA A 22 -1.76 6.10 50.72
N MET A 23 -2.43 5.30 49.88
CA MET A 23 -2.69 5.76 48.52
C MET A 23 -3.61 6.96 48.69
N ALA A 24 -3.00 8.15 48.77
CA ALA A 24 -3.67 9.33 48.25
C ALA A 24 -4.27 8.87 46.91
N LEU A 25 -5.59 8.97 46.78
CA LEU A 25 -6.21 8.86 45.45
C LEU A 25 -5.48 9.91 44.61
N ALA A 26 -4.52 9.47 43.79
CA ALA A 26 -3.84 10.34 42.88
C ALA A 26 -4.94 10.87 41.95
N ALA A 27 -5.15 12.18 41.97
CA ALA A 27 -6.10 12.80 41.07
C ALA A 27 -5.78 12.39 39.63
N ASP A 28 -6.80 12.16 38.82
CA ASP A 28 -6.59 11.82 37.42
C ASP A 28 -5.83 12.96 36.71
N PRO A 29 -4.84 12.66 35.85
CA PRO A 29 -4.11 13.68 35.09
C PRO A 29 -5.03 14.54 34.23
N ALA A 30 -4.75 15.84 34.17
CA ALA A 30 -5.38 16.77 33.22
C ALA A 30 -4.63 16.82 31.87
N GLY A 31 -3.33 16.56 31.88
CA GLY A 31 -2.50 16.58 30.68
C GLY A 31 -1.03 16.39 30.98
N ARG A 32 -0.18 16.64 29.98
CA ARG A 32 1.27 16.64 30.14
C ARG A 32 1.89 17.81 29.40
N LEU A 33 2.89 18.40 30.02
CA LEU A 33 3.73 19.42 29.42
C LEU A 33 4.64 18.74 28.39
N ILE A 34 4.41 18.99 27.10
CA ILE A 34 5.13 18.37 25.98
C ILE A 34 6.45 19.09 25.70
N ALA A 35 6.43 20.42 25.71
CA ALA A 35 7.61 21.24 25.46
C ALA A 35 7.62 22.48 26.35
N VAL A 36 8.83 22.89 26.73
CA VAL A 36 9.13 24.09 27.51
C VAL A 36 10.25 24.81 26.80
N GLN A 37 10.05 26.10 26.53
CA GLN A 37 11.06 26.98 25.95
C GLN A 37 11.14 28.25 26.79
N GLY A 38 12.34 28.59 27.26
CA GLY A 38 12.54 29.73 28.16
C GLY A 38 12.02 29.48 29.57
N SER A 39 11.50 30.53 30.22
CA SER A 39 11.02 30.49 31.60
C SER A 39 9.54 30.05 31.67
N VAL A 40 9.30 28.84 32.15
CA VAL A 40 7.96 28.31 32.39
C VAL A 40 7.86 27.86 33.84
N SER A 41 6.80 28.29 34.53
CA SER A 41 6.54 27.94 35.92
C SER A 41 5.19 27.25 36.06
N LEU A 42 5.12 26.31 37.00
CA LEU A 42 3.92 25.58 37.40
C LEU A 42 3.58 25.95 38.83
N ARG A 43 2.31 26.26 39.08
CA ARG A 43 1.72 26.35 40.42
C ARG A 43 0.71 25.21 40.57
N PRO A 44 1.03 24.20 41.40
CA PRO A 44 0.12 23.09 41.65
C PRO A 44 -1.20 23.55 42.28
N ALA A 45 -2.28 22.81 42.03
CA ALA A 45 -3.58 23.04 42.65
C ALA A 45 -3.48 23.16 44.20
N GLY A 46 -4.04 24.23 44.76
CA GLY A 46 -4.02 24.48 46.21
C GLY A 46 -2.70 25.03 46.78
N SER A 47 -1.65 25.18 45.95
CA SER A 47 -0.39 25.84 46.34
C SER A 47 -0.40 27.32 45.98
N ALA A 48 0.23 28.15 46.83
CA ALA A 48 0.50 29.55 46.51
C ALA A 48 1.84 29.74 45.76
N GLU A 49 2.74 28.74 45.80
CA GLU A 49 4.09 28.83 45.24
C GLU A 49 4.16 28.43 43.77
N TRP A 50 4.86 29.25 42.98
CA TRP A 50 5.29 28.94 41.63
C TRP A 50 6.66 28.23 41.65
N ARG A 51 6.82 27.19 40.82
CA ARG A 51 8.08 26.45 40.67
C ARG A 51 8.40 26.29 39.19
N ALA A 52 9.68 26.19 38.83
CA ALA A 52 10.07 25.91 37.46
C ALA A 52 9.42 24.61 36.94
N ALA A 53 8.93 24.63 35.70
CA ALA A 53 8.29 23.51 35.04
C ALA A 53 9.22 22.90 33.99
N GLU A 54 9.21 21.57 33.88
CA GLU A 54 10.03 20.82 32.91
C GLU A 54 9.13 20.04 31.95
N ALA A 55 9.59 19.87 30.72
CA ALA A 55 8.92 19.01 29.75
C ALA A 55 8.82 17.56 30.28
N GLY A 56 7.74 16.87 29.91
CA GLY A 56 7.40 15.54 30.42
C GLY A 56 6.59 15.54 31.71
N ARG A 57 6.46 16.68 32.40
CA ARG A 57 5.71 16.76 33.66
C ARG A 57 4.20 16.57 33.45
N THR A 58 3.62 15.65 34.23
CA THR A 58 2.17 15.46 34.32
C THR A 58 1.53 16.63 35.05
N LEU A 59 0.40 17.10 34.52
CA LEU A 59 -0.40 18.19 35.04
C LEU A 59 -1.71 17.63 35.59
N TYR A 60 -2.20 18.22 36.67
CA TYR A 60 -3.42 17.79 37.36
C TYR A 60 -4.49 18.88 37.35
N PRO A 61 -5.78 18.52 37.55
CA PRO A 61 -6.85 19.48 37.70
C PRO A 61 -6.55 20.53 38.79
N GLY A 62 -6.66 21.81 38.42
CA GLY A 62 -6.37 22.97 39.25
C GLY A 62 -4.94 23.54 39.10
N ASP A 63 -4.05 22.85 38.39
CA ASP A 63 -2.70 23.34 38.11
C ASP A 63 -2.74 24.58 37.21
N ALA A 64 -1.86 25.55 37.50
CA ALA A 64 -1.67 26.75 36.70
C ALA A 64 -0.26 26.80 36.09
N LEU A 65 -0.17 27.08 34.80
CA LEU A 65 1.08 27.30 34.08
C LEU A 65 1.27 28.78 33.78
N SER A 66 2.50 29.27 33.90
CA SER A 66 2.90 30.64 33.56
C SER A 66 4.12 30.61 32.64
N THR A 67 4.08 31.38 31.56
CA THR A 67 5.25 31.65 30.69
C THR A 67 5.77 33.07 30.94
N GLY A 68 7.10 33.25 30.89
CA GLY A 68 7.74 34.57 30.93
C GLY A 68 7.89 35.21 29.54
N GLN A 69 8.73 36.23 29.45
CA GLN A 69 9.07 36.90 28.18
C GLN A 69 9.82 35.94 27.24
N ALA A 70 9.54 36.00 25.93
CA ALA A 70 10.13 35.13 24.90
C ALA A 70 10.10 33.62 25.28
N SER A 71 9.10 33.22 26.08
CA SER A 71 8.98 31.87 26.63
C SER A 71 7.70 31.22 26.11
N LYS A 72 7.76 29.93 25.79
CA LYS A 72 6.64 29.18 25.23
C LYS A 72 6.49 27.84 25.94
N ALA A 73 5.25 27.34 25.98
CA ALA A 73 4.95 26.02 26.49
C ALA A 73 3.95 25.31 25.57
N ALA A 74 4.08 23.99 25.46
CA ALA A 74 3.13 23.16 24.73
C ALA A 74 2.56 22.08 25.66
N VAL A 75 1.25 21.96 25.73
CA VAL A 75 0.54 21.01 26.59
C VAL A 75 -0.34 20.12 25.72
N LEU A 76 -0.23 18.81 25.93
CA LEU A 76 -1.17 17.83 25.38
C LEU A 76 -2.03 17.31 26.52
N CYS A 77 -3.32 17.61 26.46
CA CYS A 77 -4.29 17.24 27.47
C CYS A 77 -4.84 15.84 27.25
N VAL A 78 -5.38 15.24 28.31
CA VAL A 78 -5.97 13.89 28.25
C VAL A 78 -7.23 13.84 27.39
N ASP A 79 -7.85 14.99 27.13
CA ASP A 79 -9.01 15.20 26.26
C ASP A 79 -8.64 15.47 24.79
N GLU A 80 -7.37 15.25 24.43
CA GLU A 80 -6.75 15.56 23.12
C GLU A 80 -6.61 17.05 22.79
N SER A 81 -6.88 17.96 23.74
CA SER A 81 -6.57 19.38 23.53
C SER A 81 -5.08 19.56 23.35
N GLN A 82 -4.71 20.18 22.24
CA GLN A 82 -3.36 20.63 21.93
C GLN A 82 -3.31 22.12 22.22
N ILE A 83 -2.51 22.52 23.21
CA ILE A 83 -2.44 23.92 23.68
C ILE A 83 -1.00 24.42 23.57
N LYS A 84 -0.79 25.54 22.86
CA LYS A 84 0.47 26.32 22.94
C LYS A 84 0.21 27.60 23.73
N LEU A 85 1.09 27.91 24.67
CA LEU A 85 1.11 29.16 25.41
C LEU A 85 2.20 30.05 24.80
N ASN A 86 1.85 31.29 24.48
CA ASN A 86 2.80 32.31 24.05
C ASN A 86 3.45 32.97 25.28
N GLU A 87 4.29 33.99 25.09
CA GLU A 87 4.92 34.70 26.21
C GLU A 87 3.91 35.35 27.17
N ASN A 88 4.33 35.57 28.43
CA ASN A 88 3.55 36.27 29.46
C ASN A 88 2.14 35.71 29.73
N THR A 89 1.95 34.42 29.52
CA THR A 89 0.65 33.75 29.55
C THR A 89 0.44 33.00 30.86
N VAL A 90 -0.78 33.04 31.42
CA VAL A 90 -1.18 32.22 32.58
C VAL A 90 -2.44 31.44 32.25
N LEU A 91 -2.33 30.11 32.26
CA LEU A 91 -3.42 29.17 31.97
C LEU A 91 -3.64 28.22 33.15
N VAL A 92 -4.89 28.05 33.57
CA VAL A 92 -5.28 27.10 34.64
C VAL A 92 -6.12 25.96 34.04
N LEU A 93 -5.71 24.71 34.30
CA LEU A 93 -6.42 23.51 33.85
C LEU A 93 -7.41 23.05 34.93
N LYS A 94 -8.62 23.62 35.00
CA LYS A 94 -9.56 23.34 36.12
C LYS A 94 -10.08 21.90 36.12
N ALA A 95 -10.41 21.35 34.95
CA ALA A 95 -10.82 19.96 34.77
C ALA A 95 -10.56 19.51 33.33
N ALA A 96 -10.28 18.23 33.11
CA ALA A 96 -10.11 17.66 31.77
C ALA A 96 -10.83 16.31 31.65
N ALA A 97 -11.58 16.13 30.57
CA ALA A 97 -12.35 14.93 30.28
C ALA A 97 -11.50 13.91 29.50
N PRO A 98 -11.15 12.73 30.04
CA PRO A 98 -10.21 11.84 29.37
C PRO A 98 -10.76 11.25 28.06
N SER A 99 -9.91 11.18 27.04
CA SER A 99 -10.18 10.50 25.79
C SER A 99 -9.90 9.00 25.89
N ALA A 100 -10.86 8.19 25.42
CA ALA A 100 -10.70 6.75 25.31
C ALA A 100 -9.60 6.32 24.33
N ARG A 101 -9.23 7.16 23.35
CA ARG A 101 -8.20 6.81 22.34
C ARG A 101 -6.78 6.80 22.91
N LEU A 102 -6.54 7.59 23.96
CA LEU A 102 -5.25 7.63 24.63
C LEU A 102 -5.13 6.54 25.70
N ALA A 103 -6.16 5.69 25.90
CA ALA A 103 -6.15 4.60 26.87
C ALA A 103 -4.99 3.62 26.61
N GLY A 104 -4.16 3.38 27.63
CA GLY A 104 -2.93 2.57 27.52
C GLY A 104 -1.70 3.34 27.03
N GLY A 105 -1.84 4.63 26.66
CA GLY A 105 -0.74 5.57 26.51
C GLY A 105 -0.22 6.06 27.87
N THR A 106 0.78 6.94 27.86
CA THR A 106 1.33 7.50 29.11
C THR A 106 0.48 8.62 29.71
N LEU A 107 -0.56 9.06 28.99
CA LEU A 107 -1.49 10.12 29.40
C LEU A 107 -2.81 9.60 29.98
N ALA A 108 -3.07 8.29 30.00
CA ALA A 108 -4.38 7.75 30.39
C ALA A 108 -4.59 7.66 31.91
N PRO A 109 -5.76 8.07 32.46
CA PRO A 109 -6.14 7.82 33.85
C PRO A 109 -6.62 6.38 34.11
N ALA A 110 -6.71 5.99 35.39
CA ALA A 110 -7.14 4.66 35.81
C ALA A 110 -8.69 4.57 35.90
N ALA A 111 -9.29 3.73 35.04
CA ALA A 111 -10.72 3.35 34.98
C ALA A 111 -11.75 4.50 34.81
N ALA A 112 -12.30 4.64 33.60
CA ALA A 112 -13.19 5.74 33.22
C ALA A 112 -14.62 5.66 33.81
N LYS A 113 -14.97 6.65 34.64
CA LYS A 113 -16.35 7.09 34.96
C LYS A 113 -16.87 8.03 33.83
N PRO A 114 -18.19 8.29 33.72
CA PRO A 114 -18.72 9.24 32.73
C PRO A 114 -18.12 10.64 32.91
N ALA A 115 -17.70 11.26 31.81
CA ALA A 115 -16.82 12.42 31.83
C ALA A 115 -17.56 13.76 32.06
N PRO A 116 -17.13 14.59 33.03
CA PRO A 116 -17.56 15.99 33.16
C PRO A 116 -16.97 16.87 32.03
N ALA A 117 -17.31 18.16 31.99
CA ALA A 117 -16.77 19.10 31.01
C ALA A 117 -15.25 19.34 31.21
N SER A 118 -14.50 19.52 30.11
CA SER A 118 -13.16 20.10 30.15
C SER A 118 -13.27 21.61 30.34
N LEU A 119 -12.67 22.13 31.41
CA LEU A 119 -12.79 23.52 31.84
C LEU A 119 -11.40 24.12 32.01
N TYR A 120 -11.02 25.06 31.15
CA TYR A 120 -9.74 25.78 31.23
C TYR A 120 -9.96 27.28 31.41
N ASP A 121 -8.98 27.97 32.00
CA ASP A 121 -9.08 29.39 32.36
C ASP A 121 -7.81 30.14 31.94
N LEU A 122 -7.93 31.02 30.96
CA LEU A 122 -6.89 31.91 30.49
C LEU A 122 -6.96 33.22 31.26
N GLN A 123 -6.08 33.41 32.24
CA GLN A 123 -6.11 34.58 33.08
C GLN A 123 -5.46 35.81 32.43
N LYS A 124 -4.38 35.59 31.66
CA LYS A 124 -3.68 36.62 30.88
C LYS A 124 -2.84 35.99 29.77
N GLY A 125 -2.47 36.77 28.77
CA GLY A 125 -1.58 36.38 27.66
C GLY A 125 -2.32 35.75 26.50
N GLU A 126 -1.66 34.88 25.74
CA GLU A 126 -2.15 34.34 24.47
C GLU A 126 -1.95 32.83 24.39
N VAL A 127 -3.00 32.12 23.95
CA VAL A 127 -2.96 30.67 23.71
C VAL A 127 -3.50 30.33 22.34
N TRP A 128 -2.82 29.39 21.67
CA TRP A 128 -3.38 28.65 20.55
C TRP A 128 -3.91 27.33 21.09
N LEU A 129 -5.13 26.97 20.70
CA LEU A 129 -5.76 25.73 21.12
C LEU A 129 -6.43 25.02 19.95
N LYS A 130 -6.19 23.72 19.86
CA LYS A 130 -6.84 22.81 18.92
C LYS A 130 -7.44 21.63 19.67
N ASN A 131 -8.75 21.40 19.50
CA ASN A 131 -9.42 20.19 19.95
C ASN A 131 -10.45 19.75 18.90
N GLU A 132 -10.29 18.54 18.36
CA GLU A 132 -11.16 17.97 17.31
C GLU A 132 -12.13 16.90 17.86
N ALA A 133 -12.38 16.87 19.17
CA ALA A 133 -13.25 15.90 19.81
C ALA A 133 -14.67 16.45 20.00
N GLU A 134 -15.59 16.10 19.10
CA GLU A 134 -16.96 16.64 19.06
C GLU A 134 -17.86 16.28 20.25
N ARG A 135 -17.53 15.21 21.00
CA ARG A 135 -18.42 14.66 22.05
C ARG A 135 -18.18 15.22 23.46
N PHE A 136 -17.22 16.13 23.64
CA PHE A 136 -16.90 16.68 24.95
C PHE A 136 -17.40 18.12 25.07
N ARG A 137 -18.00 18.44 26.21
CA ARG A 137 -18.26 19.83 26.58
C ARG A 137 -16.92 20.46 26.99
N PHE A 138 -16.44 21.40 26.20
CA PHE A 138 -15.20 22.12 26.45
C PHE A 138 -15.49 23.61 26.60
N GLU A 139 -14.95 24.23 27.66
CA GLU A 139 -15.08 25.68 27.89
C GLU A 139 -13.72 26.30 28.25
N LEU A 140 -13.38 27.40 27.57
CA LEU A 140 -12.26 28.27 27.92
C LEU A 140 -12.80 29.58 28.48
N THR A 141 -12.54 29.84 29.76
CA THR A 141 -12.87 31.12 30.40
C THR A 141 -11.75 32.13 30.19
N THR A 142 -12.11 33.38 29.93
CA THR A 142 -11.23 34.55 29.92
C THR A 142 -11.79 35.60 30.90
N PRO A 143 -11.06 36.68 31.24
CA PRO A 143 -11.58 37.69 32.17
C PRO A 143 -12.89 38.39 31.73
N ALA A 144 -13.20 38.42 30.43
CA ALA A 144 -14.37 39.11 29.91
C ALA A 144 -15.51 38.19 29.40
N MET A 145 -15.21 36.94 29.05
CA MET A 145 -16.16 36.00 28.44
C MET A 145 -15.70 34.55 28.47
N THR A 146 -16.62 33.62 28.23
CA THR A 146 -16.34 32.19 28.07
C THR A 146 -16.57 31.76 26.63
N ALA A 147 -15.63 30.98 26.08
CA ALA A 147 -15.79 30.29 24.81
C ALA A 147 -16.22 28.84 25.07
N ALA A 148 -17.44 28.48 24.66
CA ALA A 148 -17.90 27.10 24.57
C ALA A 148 -17.54 26.52 23.20
N ILE A 149 -16.91 25.34 23.22
CA ILE A 149 -16.15 24.84 22.09
C ILE A 149 -16.67 23.50 21.62
N ARG A 150 -16.76 23.34 20.29
CA ARG A 150 -17.11 22.08 19.64
C ARG A 150 -16.24 21.87 18.41
N GLY A 151 -15.19 21.06 18.54
CA GLY A 151 -14.36 20.65 17.40
C GLY A 151 -13.69 21.83 16.68
N THR A 152 -12.86 22.61 17.38
CA THR A 152 -12.30 23.86 16.83
C THR A 152 -10.79 24.02 16.98
N GLU A 153 -10.23 24.85 16.10
CA GLU A 153 -8.90 25.46 16.24
C GLU A 153 -9.07 26.98 16.37
N PHE A 154 -8.51 27.59 17.40
CA PHE A 154 -8.65 29.03 17.66
C PHE A 154 -7.46 29.59 18.45
N VAL A 155 -7.37 30.92 18.47
CA VAL A 155 -6.46 31.69 19.32
C VAL A 155 -7.27 32.49 20.30
N ALA A 156 -6.91 32.45 21.57
CA ALA A 156 -7.50 33.29 22.60
C ALA A 156 -6.43 34.17 23.25
N THR A 157 -6.77 35.44 23.44
CA THR A 157 -5.89 36.44 24.05
C THR A 157 -6.65 37.12 25.18
N ALA A 158 -5.98 37.31 26.32
CA ALA A 158 -6.43 38.11 27.44
C ALA A 158 -5.40 39.21 27.67
N GLY A 159 -5.70 40.39 27.13
CA GLY A 159 -4.83 41.56 27.15
C GLY A 159 -4.68 42.17 28.55
N PRO A 160 -3.57 42.90 28.80
CA PRO A 160 -3.32 43.56 30.09
C PRO A 160 -4.33 44.67 30.42
N ASP A 161 -5.07 45.17 29.42
CA ASP A 161 -6.14 46.15 29.55
C ASP A 161 -7.53 45.51 29.78
N GLY A 162 -7.58 44.19 30.00
CA GLY A 162 -8.79 43.41 30.22
C GLY A 162 -9.52 43.01 28.94
N LEU A 163 -9.08 43.44 27.75
CA LEU A 163 -9.68 43.02 26.48
C LEU A 163 -9.43 41.53 26.26
N SER A 164 -10.50 40.74 26.14
CA SER A 164 -10.41 39.35 25.72
C SER A 164 -10.77 39.23 24.24
N THR A 165 -9.98 38.49 23.47
CA THR A 165 -10.25 38.23 22.06
C THR A 165 -10.16 36.74 21.76
N VAL A 166 -11.04 36.24 20.90
CA VAL A 166 -11.01 34.85 20.42
C VAL A 166 -11.13 34.85 18.90
N ALA A 167 -10.05 34.49 18.20
CA ALA A 167 -10.02 34.34 16.75
C ALA A 167 -10.20 32.86 16.37
N LEU A 168 -11.29 32.55 15.68
CA LEU A 168 -11.60 31.17 15.27
C LEU A 168 -10.99 30.87 13.90
N LEU A 169 -10.13 29.86 13.85
CA LEU A 169 -9.48 29.42 12.62
C LEU A 169 -10.29 28.32 11.92
N ARG A 170 -10.89 27.41 12.68
CA ARG A 170 -11.67 26.27 12.15
C ARG A 170 -12.73 25.79 13.13
N GLY A 171 -13.87 25.34 12.62
CA GLY A 171 -14.99 24.79 13.39
C GLY A 171 -16.02 25.86 13.75
N SER A 172 -16.73 25.67 14.87
CA SER A 172 -17.71 26.61 15.40
C SER A 172 -17.57 26.74 16.91
N LEU A 173 -17.63 27.97 17.44
CA LEU A 173 -17.64 28.22 18.87
C LEU A 173 -18.72 29.22 19.24
N THR A 174 -19.10 29.24 20.51
CA THR A 174 -20.03 30.23 21.05
C THR A 174 -19.36 31.01 22.16
N LEU A 175 -19.38 32.34 22.06
CA LEU A 175 -18.88 33.24 23.10
C LEU A 175 -20.07 33.74 23.91
N PHE A 176 -19.97 33.65 25.23
CA PHE A 176 -21.03 34.13 26.11
C PHE A 176 -20.46 34.76 27.39
N ASN A 177 -21.20 35.71 27.93
CA ASN A 177 -21.06 36.23 29.28
C ASN A 177 -22.43 36.65 29.82
N ALA A 178 -22.48 37.30 30.98
CA ALA A 178 -23.76 37.71 31.59
C ALA A 178 -24.54 38.76 30.78
N GLN A 179 -23.89 39.41 29.80
CA GLN A 179 -24.44 40.51 29.01
C GLN A 179 -24.93 40.07 27.63
N GLY A 180 -24.55 38.88 27.16
CA GLY A 180 -25.01 38.34 25.88
C GLY A 180 -24.20 37.13 25.39
N GLU A 181 -24.66 36.57 24.28
CA GLU A 181 -24.08 35.40 23.61
C GLU A 181 -24.01 35.61 22.10
N ILE A 182 -22.90 35.23 21.47
CA ILE A 182 -22.70 35.30 20.02
C ILE A 182 -22.08 34.01 19.48
N PRO A 183 -22.55 33.49 18.34
CA PRO A 183 -21.86 32.42 17.62
C PRO A 183 -20.69 32.98 16.81
N LEU A 184 -19.59 32.24 16.76
CA LEU A 184 -18.44 32.50 15.90
C LEU A 184 -18.25 31.35 14.89
N ALA A 185 -17.98 31.72 13.64
CA ALA A 185 -17.58 30.83 12.55
C ALA A 185 -16.08 30.98 12.21
N ALA A 186 -15.53 30.04 11.47
CA ALA A 186 -14.15 30.09 11.00
C ALA A 186 -13.86 31.37 10.20
N GLY A 187 -12.73 32.03 10.50
CA GLY A 187 -12.36 33.31 9.90
C GLY A 187 -12.90 34.55 10.62
N GLU A 188 -13.52 34.37 11.80
CA GLU A 188 -14.09 35.46 12.59
C GLU A 188 -13.32 35.66 13.90
N ILE A 189 -13.41 36.85 14.48
CA ILE A 189 -12.90 37.18 15.80
C ILE A 189 -14.00 37.75 16.68
N GLY A 190 -14.08 37.25 17.90
CA GLY A 190 -14.93 37.80 18.94
C GLY A 190 -14.11 38.57 19.96
N SER A 191 -14.63 39.68 20.46
CA SER A 191 -13.96 40.47 21.50
C SER A 191 -14.94 41.00 22.53
N ALA A 192 -14.49 41.09 23.78
CA ALA A 192 -15.25 41.64 24.90
C ALA A 192 -14.30 42.26 25.94
N ARG A 193 -14.78 43.30 26.62
CA ARG A 193 -14.20 43.78 27.88
C ARG A 193 -15.08 43.35 29.06
N PRO A 194 -14.55 43.25 30.29
CA PRO A 194 -15.33 42.87 31.45
C PRO A 194 -16.57 43.78 31.60
N GLY A 195 -17.76 43.16 31.69
CA GLY A 195 -19.03 43.87 31.81
C GLY A 195 -19.65 44.37 30.50
N GLN A 196 -19.04 44.12 29.34
CA GLN A 196 -19.61 44.42 28.01
C GLN A 196 -20.08 43.14 27.30
N ALA A 197 -21.11 43.23 26.46
CA ALA A 197 -21.53 42.11 25.63
C ALA A 197 -20.44 41.76 24.58
N PRO A 198 -20.24 40.47 24.25
CA PRO A 198 -19.30 40.08 23.20
C PRO A 198 -19.68 40.66 21.84
N THR A 199 -18.69 41.08 21.08
CA THR A 199 -18.86 41.61 19.70
C THR A 199 -18.06 40.77 18.71
N LYS A 200 -18.47 40.79 17.43
CA LYS A 200 -17.89 39.97 16.35
C LYS A 200 -17.34 40.85 15.22
N GLN A 201 -16.19 40.46 14.68
CA GLN A 201 -15.54 41.07 13.51
C GLN A 201 -14.99 39.97 12.57
N VAL A 202 -14.70 40.30 11.31
CA VAL A 202 -14.12 39.38 10.32
C VAL A 202 -12.60 39.53 10.29
N LEU A 203 -11.85 38.42 10.28
CA LEU A 203 -10.39 38.46 10.14
C LEU A 203 -9.98 38.73 8.68
N VAL A 204 -9.09 39.70 8.49
CA VAL A 204 -8.52 40.01 7.16
C VAL A 204 -7.51 38.95 6.71
N ASN A 205 -6.68 38.44 7.63
CA ASN A 205 -5.73 37.36 7.34
C ASN A 205 -5.59 36.40 8.55
N PRO A 206 -6.34 35.28 8.56
CA PRO A 206 -6.26 34.24 9.59
C PRO A 206 -4.87 33.61 9.79
N ALA A 207 -4.01 33.62 8.77
CA ALA A 207 -2.67 33.05 8.89
C ALA A 207 -1.77 33.84 9.85
N ASN A 208 -1.96 35.16 9.93
CA ASN A 208 -1.16 36.03 10.80
C ASN A 208 -1.50 35.85 12.29
N ALA A 209 -2.71 35.38 12.62
CA ALA A 209 -3.14 35.20 14.00
C ALA A 209 -2.36 34.10 14.77
N VAL A 210 -1.68 33.20 14.06
CA VAL A 210 -0.96 32.05 14.63
C VAL A 210 0.49 31.93 14.17
N GLN A 211 1.06 32.96 13.53
CA GLN A 211 2.41 32.86 12.96
C GLN A 211 3.46 32.50 14.03
N TRP A 212 3.26 32.90 15.28
CA TRP A 212 4.12 32.57 16.42
C TRP A 212 4.14 31.07 16.81
N THR A 213 3.19 30.28 16.31
CA THR A 213 3.13 28.82 16.52
C THR A 213 4.05 28.02 15.59
N LEU A 214 4.60 28.67 14.55
CA LEU A 214 5.52 28.07 13.61
C LEU A 214 6.88 27.82 14.27
N TYR A 215 7.50 26.71 13.92
CA TYR A 215 8.84 26.34 14.37
C TYR A 215 9.77 26.31 13.14
N TYR A 216 10.90 27.00 13.22
CA TYR A 216 11.90 27.09 12.16
C TYR A 216 13.15 26.27 12.56
N PRO A 217 13.27 24.99 12.14
CA PRO A 217 14.43 24.16 12.43
C PRO A 217 15.61 24.64 11.60
N ALA A 218 16.43 25.47 12.19
CA ALA A 218 17.50 26.17 11.51
C ALA A 218 18.83 25.71 12.12
N VAL A 219 19.76 25.26 11.30
CA VAL A 219 21.10 24.87 11.78
C VAL A 219 21.84 26.17 12.13
N ALA A 220 22.09 26.40 13.41
CA ALA A 220 22.84 27.56 13.89
C ALA A 220 24.33 27.32 13.57
N ASP A 221 24.90 28.15 12.70
CA ASP A 221 26.24 27.92 12.16
C ASP A 221 27.08 29.22 12.17
N ASP A 222 28.37 29.09 12.46
CA ASP A 222 29.31 30.21 12.54
C ASP A 222 29.53 30.92 11.20
N SER A 223 29.24 30.25 10.08
CA SER A 223 29.23 30.85 8.73
C SER A 223 28.21 31.99 8.59
N LEU A 224 27.21 32.09 9.47
CA LEU A 224 26.32 33.25 9.53
C LEU A 224 27.05 34.54 9.95
N LEU A 225 28.23 34.43 10.54
CA LEU A 225 29.06 35.53 11.01
C LEU A 225 30.34 35.74 10.19
N THR A 226 30.43 35.15 8.99
CA THR A 226 31.61 35.32 8.12
C THR A 226 31.85 36.80 7.82
N GLY A 227 33.03 37.29 8.18
CA GLY A 227 33.44 38.69 7.99
C GLY A 227 33.10 39.65 9.16
N ALA A 228 32.28 39.22 10.12
CA ALA A 228 31.94 40.03 11.29
C ALA A 228 32.98 39.88 12.41
N SER A 229 33.36 41.00 13.03
CA SER A 229 34.30 41.05 14.15
C SER A 229 33.86 42.05 15.23
N GLY A 230 34.40 41.92 16.44
CA GLY A 230 34.08 42.78 17.57
C GLY A 230 33.09 42.18 18.57
N PRO A 231 32.73 42.93 19.64
CA PRO A 231 31.98 42.40 20.78
C PRO A 231 30.60 41.84 20.42
N ALA A 232 29.88 42.50 19.51
CA ALA A 232 28.57 42.05 19.05
C ALA A 232 28.65 40.73 18.25
N ALA A 233 29.71 40.55 17.44
CA ALA A 233 29.95 39.30 16.71
C ALA A 233 30.31 38.15 17.65
N SER A 234 31.12 38.40 18.70
CA SER A 234 31.40 37.40 19.74
C SER A 234 30.15 36.99 20.50
N SER A 235 29.29 37.95 20.84
CA SER A 235 28.00 37.68 21.49
C SER A 235 27.07 36.87 20.58
N ALA A 236 27.00 37.20 19.29
CA ALA A 236 26.22 36.44 18.33
C ALA A 236 26.73 35.01 18.17
N ARG A 237 28.06 34.79 18.14
CA ARG A 237 28.66 33.45 18.08
C ARG A 237 28.31 32.61 19.30
N GLN A 238 28.38 33.22 20.49
CA GLN A 238 27.96 32.56 21.72
C GLN A 238 26.47 32.21 21.69
N ALA A 239 25.62 33.13 21.23
CA ALA A 239 24.18 32.90 21.13
C ALA A 239 23.84 31.80 20.12
N LEU A 240 24.49 31.76 18.95
CA LEU A 240 24.33 30.66 17.98
C LEU A 240 24.76 29.32 18.58
N GLY A 241 25.88 29.26 19.30
CA GLY A 241 26.33 28.04 19.98
C GLY A 241 25.42 27.59 21.13
N GLN A 242 24.72 28.51 21.80
CA GLN A 242 23.68 28.19 22.79
C GLN A 242 22.41 27.67 22.12
N ALA A 243 21.99 28.30 21.02
CA ALA A 243 20.83 27.87 20.25
C ALA A 243 21.02 26.46 19.65
N ALA A 244 22.22 26.14 19.16
CA ALA A 244 22.59 24.80 18.70
C ALA A 244 22.48 23.71 19.79
N LYS A 245 22.53 24.11 21.07
CA LYS A 245 22.33 23.22 22.23
C LYS A 245 20.88 23.20 22.73
N GLY A 246 19.95 23.81 22.00
CA GLY A 246 18.54 23.91 22.37
C GLY A 246 18.18 25.10 23.26
N GLU A 247 19.13 25.94 23.66
CA GLU A 247 18.87 27.12 24.53
C GLU A 247 18.37 28.35 23.75
N VAL A 248 17.47 28.13 22.79
CA VAL A 248 17.07 29.10 21.77
C VAL A 248 16.51 30.41 22.35
N ALA A 249 15.62 30.32 23.34
CA ALA A 249 15.03 31.53 23.95
C ALA A 249 16.06 32.37 24.72
N GLY A 250 16.97 31.72 25.45
CA GLY A 250 18.06 32.38 26.15
C GLY A 250 19.03 33.04 25.19
N ALA A 251 19.41 32.33 24.13
CA ALA A 251 20.26 32.82 23.05
C ALA A 251 19.65 34.06 22.36
N TYR A 252 18.38 33.98 21.98
CA TYR A 252 17.65 35.08 21.37
C TYR A 252 17.58 36.30 22.30
N ALA A 253 17.18 36.11 23.57
CA ALA A 253 17.08 37.19 24.54
C ALA A 253 18.44 37.83 24.88
N ALA A 254 19.52 37.05 24.87
CA ALA A 254 20.87 37.56 25.04
C ALA A 254 21.28 38.46 23.86
N LEU A 255 21.13 37.97 22.63
CA LEU A 255 21.52 38.73 21.45
C LEU A 255 20.61 39.93 21.18
N ALA A 256 19.30 39.82 21.42
CA ALA A 256 18.35 40.92 21.27
C ALA A 256 18.74 42.12 22.13
N ARG A 257 19.17 41.91 23.39
CA ARG A 257 19.67 42.97 24.27
C ARG A 257 20.95 43.64 23.73
N THR A 258 21.81 42.89 23.04
CA THR A 258 23.01 43.44 22.39
C THR A 258 22.66 44.28 21.16
N LEU A 259 21.58 43.93 20.47
CA LEU A 259 21.08 44.63 19.28
C LEU A 259 20.23 45.88 19.62
N GLU A 260 19.72 46.00 20.84
CA GLU A 260 18.97 47.17 21.30
C GLU A 260 19.86 48.43 21.37
N GLY A 261 19.57 49.41 20.49
CA GLY A 261 20.18 50.74 20.53
C GLY A 261 21.56 50.87 19.87
N GLN A 262 22.10 49.81 19.25
CA GLN A 262 23.40 49.85 18.56
C GLN A 262 23.26 49.62 17.05
N LYS A 263 24.10 50.30 16.26
CA LYS A 263 24.25 50.04 14.82
C LYS A 263 25.13 48.79 14.65
N ALA A 264 24.50 47.63 14.45
CA ALA A 264 25.19 46.35 14.36
C ALA A 264 25.64 46.02 12.93
N ASP A 265 26.64 45.15 12.82
CA ASP A 265 27.11 44.58 11.56
C ASP A 265 25.97 43.80 10.85
N PRO A 266 25.83 43.89 9.51
CA PRO A 266 24.78 43.19 8.76
C PRO A 266 24.72 41.68 9.02
N ALA A 267 25.85 41.00 9.20
CA ALA A 267 25.90 39.57 9.48
C ALA A 267 25.43 39.25 10.91
N VAL A 268 25.72 40.14 11.87
CA VAL A 268 25.20 40.03 13.25
C VAL A 268 23.68 40.23 13.28
N LEU A 269 23.16 41.16 12.48
CA LEU A 269 21.70 41.34 12.30
C LEU A 269 21.06 40.11 11.63
N ALA A 270 21.73 39.51 10.64
CA ALA A 270 21.25 38.27 10.01
C ALA A 270 21.23 37.08 11.00
N ALA A 271 22.26 36.93 11.84
CA ALA A 271 22.28 35.95 12.92
C ALA A 271 21.15 36.19 13.95
N GLY A 272 20.89 37.47 14.29
CA GLY A 272 19.75 37.86 15.12
C GLY A 272 18.40 37.51 14.51
N ALA A 273 18.25 37.71 13.20
CA ALA A 273 17.06 37.30 12.47
C ALA A 273 16.86 35.78 12.51
N TYR A 274 17.95 35.01 12.37
CA TYR A 274 17.93 33.55 12.43
C TYR A 274 17.49 33.03 13.81
N LEU A 275 18.09 33.55 14.89
CA LEU A 275 17.71 33.20 16.26
C LEU A 275 16.27 33.61 16.59
N ALA A 276 15.83 34.75 16.08
CA ALA A 276 14.44 35.18 16.22
C ALA A 276 13.47 34.19 15.55
N LEU A 277 13.77 33.69 14.34
CA LEU A 277 12.96 32.66 13.69
C LEU A 277 12.94 31.35 14.49
N MET A 278 14.08 30.91 15.00
CA MET A 278 14.16 29.71 15.85
C MET A 278 13.36 29.89 17.16
N ALA A 279 13.34 31.09 17.74
CA ALA A 279 12.51 31.43 18.90
C ALA A 279 11.02 31.56 18.56
N GLY A 280 10.66 31.53 17.27
CA GLY A 280 9.31 31.74 16.76
C GLY A 280 8.84 33.20 16.95
N GLU A 281 9.76 34.14 16.72
CA GLU A 281 9.59 35.60 16.77
C GLU A 281 9.70 36.19 15.35
N PRO A 282 8.72 35.94 14.45
CA PRO A 282 8.82 36.34 13.04
C PRO A 282 8.82 37.85 12.84
N GLY A 283 8.18 38.62 13.73
CA GLY A 283 8.18 40.08 13.68
C GLY A 283 9.57 40.68 13.90
N PRO A 284 10.23 40.39 15.05
CA PRO A 284 11.64 40.73 15.26
C PRO A 284 12.57 40.21 14.16
N ALA A 285 12.38 38.96 13.70
CA ALA A 285 13.18 38.39 12.62
C ALA A 285 13.13 39.23 11.33
N GLY A 286 11.93 39.58 10.87
CA GLY A 286 11.72 40.39 9.68
C GLY A 286 12.36 41.77 9.80
N ARG A 287 12.31 42.39 11.00
CA ARG A 287 12.96 43.69 11.27
C ARG A 287 14.47 43.60 11.20
N TYR A 288 15.08 42.58 11.83
CA TYR A 288 16.53 42.39 11.77
C TYR A 288 17.03 42.08 10.36
N LEU A 289 16.30 41.24 9.62
CA LEU A 289 16.64 40.92 8.23
C LEU A 289 16.52 42.14 7.30
N ALA A 290 15.47 42.95 7.45
CA ALA A 290 15.31 44.19 6.70
C ALA A 290 16.43 45.20 7.02
N ALA A 291 16.80 45.33 8.30
CA ALA A 291 17.90 46.20 8.72
C ALA A 291 19.25 45.72 8.17
N ALA A 292 19.52 44.41 8.19
CA ALA A 292 20.73 43.82 7.62
C ALA A 292 20.86 44.14 6.12
N ARG A 293 19.79 43.91 5.36
CA ARG A 293 19.76 44.17 3.91
C ARG A 293 19.82 45.65 3.55
N ALA A 294 19.27 46.53 4.39
CA ALA A 294 19.38 47.97 4.20
C ALA A 294 20.79 48.48 4.48
N ALA A 295 21.48 47.87 5.45
CA ALA A 295 22.86 48.21 5.79
C ALA A 295 23.86 47.70 4.73
N ASP A 296 23.71 46.46 4.26
CA ASP A 296 24.46 45.92 3.13
C ASP A 296 23.62 44.90 2.32
N PRO A 297 23.14 45.28 1.13
CA PRO A 297 22.41 44.37 0.25
C PRO A 297 23.22 43.17 -0.24
N ARG A 298 24.56 43.23 -0.14
CA ARG A 298 25.50 42.17 -0.52
C ARG A 298 25.94 41.31 0.68
N CYS A 299 25.40 41.53 1.88
CA CYS A 299 25.71 40.67 3.02
C CYS A 299 25.22 39.25 2.74
N LEU A 300 26.14 38.30 2.56
CA LEU A 300 25.83 36.94 2.11
C LEU A 300 24.87 36.20 3.06
N PRO A 301 25.08 36.19 4.40
CA PRO A 301 24.12 35.59 5.33
C PRO A 301 22.71 36.20 5.24
N ALA A 302 22.60 37.52 5.11
CA ALA A 302 21.31 38.21 4.97
C ALA A 302 20.61 37.86 3.64
N LEU A 303 21.39 37.75 2.55
CA LEU A 303 20.88 37.35 1.24
C LEU A 303 20.37 35.91 1.24
N CYS A 304 21.16 34.97 1.80
CA CYS A 304 20.77 33.57 1.94
C CYS A 304 19.53 33.40 2.82
N LEU A 305 19.47 34.09 3.97
CA LEU A 305 18.31 34.04 4.86
C LEU A 305 17.07 34.64 4.22
N ALA A 306 17.21 35.70 3.41
CA ALA A 306 16.10 36.25 2.65
C ALA A 306 15.57 35.26 1.59
N ALA A 307 16.46 34.52 0.92
CA ALA A 307 16.05 33.47 -0.01
C ALA A 307 15.28 32.34 0.72
N GLN A 308 15.77 31.89 1.87
CA GLN A 308 15.11 30.85 2.67
C GLN A 308 13.76 31.33 3.24
N THR A 309 13.69 32.58 3.71
CA THR A 309 12.43 33.17 4.19
C THR A 309 11.43 33.30 3.05
N ALA A 310 11.86 33.72 1.86
CA ALA A 310 11.03 33.76 0.67
C ALA A 310 10.52 32.36 0.27
N LEU A 311 11.34 31.31 0.39
CA LEU A 311 10.84 29.92 0.22
C LEU A 311 9.75 29.58 1.24
N PHE A 312 9.98 29.87 2.52
CA PHE A 312 9.04 29.57 3.59
C PHE A 312 7.70 30.31 3.43
N GLU A 313 7.74 31.54 2.93
CA GLU A 313 6.56 32.34 2.61
C GLU A 313 5.94 32.01 1.24
N ASN A 314 6.39 30.93 0.58
CA ASN A 314 5.91 30.47 -0.72
C ASN A 314 6.08 31.51 -1.84
N ARG A 315 7.23 32.21 -1.85
CA ARG A 315 7.68 33.16 -2.89
C ARG A 315 8.86 32.57 -3.69
N PRO A 316 8.67 31.50 -4.48
CA PRO A 316 9.77 30.73 -5.08
C PRO A 316 10.57 31.49 -6.14
N THR A 317 9.93 32.40 -6.88
CA THR A 317 10.61 33.22 -7.91
C THR A 317 11.59 34.22 -7.30
N GLU A 318 11.21 34.81 -6.18
CA GLU A 318 12.09 35.71 -5.41
C GLU A 318 13.20 34.92 -4.73
N ALA A 319 12.87 33.78 -4.12
CA ALA A 319 13.87 32.89 -3.54
C ALA A 319 14.93 32.44 -4.55
N GLY A 320 14.52 32.06 -5.77
CA GLY A 320 15.42 31.75 -6.89
C GLY A 320 16.39 32.87 -7.22
N LYS A 321 15.86 34.09 -7.44
CA LYS A 321 16.70 35.26 -7.74
C LYS A 321 17.70 35.56 -6.63
N LEU A 322 17.27 35.47 -5.37
CA LEU A 322 18.15 35.73 -4.21
C LEU A 322 19.23 34.65 -4.07
N ALA A 323 18.89 33.37 -4.28
CA ALA A 323 19.85 32.27 -4.22
C ALA A 323 20.86 32.31 -5.39
N ASP A 324 20.40 32.61 -6.61
CA ASP A 324 21.28 32.79 -7.76
C ASP A 324 22.26 33.97 -7.55
N ALA A 325 21.77 35.07 -6.96
CA ALA A 325 22.60 36.19 -6.58
C ALA A 325 23.65 35.79 -5.52
N ALA A 326 23.27 35.00 -4.51
CA ALA A 326 24.18 34.50 -3.48
C ALA A 326 25.29 33.62 -4.05
N VAL A 327 24.95 32.69 -4.95
CA VAL A 327 25.94 31.81 -5.62
C VAL A 327 26.82 32.58 -6.59
N THR A 328 26.27 33.56 -7.32
CA THR A 328 27.05 34.42 -8.23
C THR A 328 28.05 35.27 -7.44
N GLN A 329 27.65 35.78 -6.29
CA GLN A 329 28.51 36.58 -5.43
C GLN A 329 29.61 35.76 -4.76
N ALA A 330 29.29 34.56 -4.28
CA ALA A 330 30.18 33.73 -3.50
C ALA A 330 30.05 32.23 -3.91
N PRO A 331 30.59 31.85 -5.09
CA PRO A 331 30.44 30.49 -5.61
C PRO A 331 31.13 29.42 -4.76
N ASP A 332 32.10 29.82 -3.93
CA ASP A 332 32.88 28.96 -3.04
C ASP A 332 32.41 29.03 -1.58
N SER A 333 31.20 29.56 -1.32
CA SER A 333 30.58 29.54 0.01
C SER A 333 29.64 28.34 0.17
N ALA A 334 29.87 27.54 1.22
CA ALA A 334 28.99 26.42 1.56
C ALA A 334 27.55 26.88 1.85
N LEU A 335 27.37 28.02 2.54
CA LEU A 335 26.06 28.62 2.84
C LEU A 335 25.29 29.03 1.57
N ALA A 336 25.98 29.62 0.59
CA ALA A 336 25.38 29.98 -0.69
C ALA A 336 24.96 28.73 -1.47
N GLN A 337 25.84 27.72 -1.54
CA GLN A 337 25.57 26.45 -2.21
C GLN A 337 24.39 25.71 -1.57
N VAL A 338 24.31 25.59 -0.24
CA VAL A 338 23.16 24.96 0.43
C VAL A 338 21.86 25.73 0.20
N THR A 339 21.91 27.06 0.21
CA THR A 339 20.71 27.87 -0.05
C THR A 339 20.19 27.66 -1.48
N ALA A 340 21.09 27.62 -2.47
CA ALA A 340 20.71 27.26 -3.84
C ALA A 340 20.22 25.82 -3.95
N GLY A 341 20.81 24.88 -3.20
CA GLY A 341 20.34 23.51 -3.09
C GLY A 341 18.91 23.41 -2.52
N LEU A 342 18.58 24.21 -1.50
CA LEU A 342 17.23 24.27 -0.93
C LEU A 342 16.22 24.83 -1.93
N VAL A 343 16.58 25.89 -2.65
CA VAL A 343 15.72 26.44 -3.70
C VAL A 343 15.55 25.45 -4.85
N ALA A 344 16.62 24.79 -5.28
CA ALA A 344 16.55 23.74 -6.31
C ALA A 344 15.66 22.58 -5.85
N ALA A 345 15.77 22.15 -4.59
CA ALA A 345 14.93 21.10 -4.02
C ALA A 345 13.45 21.52 -3.94
N ALA A 346 13.17 22.77 -3.57
CA ALA A 346 11.82 23.34 -3.60
C ALA A 346 11.28 23.53 -5.03
N ALA A 347 12.17 23.71 -6.00
CA ALA A 347 11.87 23.77 -7.43
C ALA A 347 11.87 22.40 -8.11
N PHE A 348 11.96 21.30 -7.35
CA PHE A 348 11.94 19.92 -7.84
C PHE A 348 13.15 19.46 -8.66
N ASP A 349 14.21 20.26 -8.73
CA ASP A 349 15.46 19.88 -9.38
C ASP A 349 16.39 19.20 -8.37
N LEU A 350 16.06 17.96 -8.02
CA LEU A 350 16.82 17.17 -7.05
C LEU A 350 18.24 16.80 -7.50
N PRO A 351 18.49 16.49 -8.79
CA PRO A 351 19.86 16.35 -9.27
C PRO A 351 20.69 17.61 -9.00
N LYS A 352 20.17 18.79 -9.32
CA LYS A 352 20.84 20.07 -9.05
C LYS A 352 20.96 20.35 -7.55
N ALA A 353 19.92 20.04 -6.76
CA ALA A 353 19.98 20.17 -5.30
C ALA A 353 21.10 19.29 -4.70
N ARG A 354 21.18 18.03 -5.14
CA ARG A 354 22.21 17.06 -4.74
C ARG A 354 23.61 17.56 -5.13
N GLU A 355 23.77 18.14 -6.31
CA GLU A 355 25.03 18.76 -6.75
C GLU A 355 25.45 19.91 -5.84
N HIS A 356 24.53 20.85 -5.57
CA HIS A 356 24.78 21.98 -4.67
C HIS A 356 25.15 21.53 -3.24
N TYR A 357 24.44 20.55 -2.67
CA TYR A 357 24.78 20.03 -1.34
C TYR A 357 26.14 19.32 -1.31
N ARG A 358 26.46 18.53 -2.35
CA ARG A 358 27.80 17.90 -2.47
C ARG A 358 28.90 18.94 -2.61
N LYS A 359 28.67 20.01 -3.40
CA LYS A 359 29.63 21.12 -3.53
C LYS A 359 29.82 21.84 -2.21
N ALA A 360 28.75 22.11 -1.46
CA ALA A 360 28.85 22.68 -0.11
C ALA A 360 29.73 21.83 0.82
N LEU A 361 29.55 20.51 0.82
CA LEU A 361 30.34 19.58 1.63
C LEU A 361 31.77 19.36 1.11
N ALA A 362 32.03 19.63 -0.17
CA ALA A 362 33.39 19.64 -0.71
C ALA A 362 34.15 20.90 -0.29
N LEU A 363 33.47 22.05 -0.24
CA LEU A 363 34.02 23.32 0.24
C LEU A 363 34.25 23.30 1.75
N GLU A 364 33.28 22.76 2.50
CA GLU A 364 33.31 22.68 3.95
C GLU A 364 32.75 21.32 4.43
N PRO A 365 33.61 20.31 4.65
CA PRO A 365 33.18 18.96 5.04
C PRO A 365 32.40 18.87 6.35
N GLY A 366 32.57 19.87 7.24
CA GLY A 366 31.86 19.99 8.51
C GLY A 366 30.54 20.75 8.43
N PHE A 367 30.11 21.20 7.25
CA PHE A 367 28.92 22.04 7.10
C PHE A 367 27.63 21.23 7.36
N VAL A 368 27.12 21.33 8.59
CA VAL A 368 26.05 20.48 9.13
C VAL A 368 24.78 20.56 8.28
N ALA A 369 24.38 21.76 7.85
CA ALA A 369 23.18 21.95 7.03
C ALA A 369 23.29 21.19 5.70
N GLY A 370 24.44 21.25 5.03
CA GLY A 370 24.68 20.52 3.78
C GLY A 370 24.58 19.01 3.95
N ALA A 371 25.13 18.49 5.05
CA ALA A 371 25.07 17.06 5.37
C ALA A 371 23.64 16.60 5.70
N VAL A 372 22.88 17.37 6.50
CA VAL A 372 21.49 17.05 6.83
C VAL A 372 20.60 17.03 5.58
N TYR A 373 20.69 18.04 4.71
CA TYR A 373 19.85 18.11 3.52
C TYR A 373 20.24 17.06 2.46
N LEU A 374 21.54 16.78 2.30
CA LEU A 374 21.98 15.68 1.43
C LEU A 374 21.49 14.33 1.96
N ALA A 375 21.66 14.04 3.26
CA ALA A 375 21.21 12.78 3.86
C ALA A 375 19.69 12.59 3.77
N ARG A 376 18.90 13.67 3.90
CA ARG A 376 17.43 13.64 3.68
C ARG A 376 17.08 13.27 2.25
N LEU A 377 17.81 13.82 1.27
CA LEU A 377 17.64 13.52 -0.14
C LEU A 377 18.07 12.08 -0.48
N GLU A 378 19.17 11.59 0.11
CA GLU A 378 19.62 10.20 -0.01
C GLU A 378 18.60 9.23 0.62
N LEU A 379 18.06 9.55 1.81
CA LEU A 379 17.00 8.77 2.46
C LEU A 379 15.72 8.74 1.61
N GLY A 380 15.29 9.89 1.07
CA GLY A 380 14.13 9.98 0.19
C GLY A 380 14.30 9.27 -1.16
N ALA A 381 15.56 9.02 -1.57
CA ALA A 381 15.93 8.23 -2.73
C ALA A 381 16.17 6.74 -2.40
N ASP A 382 15.91 6.30 -1.16
CA ASP A 382 16.14 4.92 -0.70
C ASP A 382 17.63 4.49 -0.79
N GLU A 383 18.55 5.47 -0.70
CA GLU A 383 20.01 5.28 -0.64
C GLU A 383 20.48 5.23 0.83
N LEU A 384 19.96 4.27 1.60
CA LEU A 384 20.08 4.23 3.08
C LEU A 384 21.53 4.30 3.60
N GLU A 385 22.46 3.61 2.97
CA GLU A 385 23.88 3.55 3.36
C GLU A 385 24.59 4.87 3.06
N ALA A 386 24.27 5.51 1.94
CA ALA A 386 24.78 6.85 1.62
C ALA A 386 24.23 7.85 2.63
N ALA A 387 22.91 7.81 2.89
CA ALA A 387 22.26 8.65 3.88
C ALA A 387 22.89 8.50 5.26
N TRP A 388 23.21 7.27 5.69
CA TRP A 388 23.88 7.01 6.96
C TRP A 388 25.31 7.53 6.99
N ALA A 389 26.09 7.32 5.92
CA ALA A 389 27.46 7.83 5.83
C ALA A 389 27.51 9.37 5.85
N THR A 390 26.58 10.03 5.15
CA THR A 390 26.44 11.49 5.16
C THR A 390 25.99 11.99 6.53
N MET A 391 25.00 11.32 7.14
CA MET A 391 24.51 11.67 8.48
C MET A 391 25.57 11.47 9.57
N GLN A 392 26.46 10.48 9.44
CA GLN A 392 27.59 10.29 10.35
C GLN A 392 28.55 11.49 10.36
N LYS A 393 28.73 12.17 9.21
CA LYS A 393 29.51 13.41 9.15
C LYS A 393 28.83 14.53 9.91
N ALA A 394 27.50 14.67 9.77
CA ALA A 394 26.72 15.64 10.53
C ALA A 394 26.79 15.36 12.05
N LEU A 395 26.67 14.10 12.46
CA LEU A 395 26.81 13.66 13.85
C LEU A 395 28.20 13.94 14.42
N ALA A 396 29.26 13.81 13.61
CA ALA A 396 30.63 14.11 14.03
C ALA A 396 30.85 15.62 14.21
N ALA A 397 30.26 16.45 13.35
CA ALA A 397 30.39 17.91 13.39
C ALA A 397 29.53 18.54 14.51
N ALA A 398 28.30 18.05 14.70
CA ALA A 398 27.35 18.58 15.68
C ALA A 398 26.55 17.46 16.38
N PRO A 399 27.17 16.70 17.30
CA PRO A 399 26.53 15.58 17.98
C PRO A 399 25.36 15.99 18.88
N ASP A 400 25.33 17.23 19.37
CA ASP A 400 24.28 17.73 20.26
C ASP A 400 23.24 18.61 19.53
N GLU A 401 23.23 18.61 18.20
CA GLU A 401 22.22 19.31 17.41
C GLU A 401 20.98 18.43 17.22
N ALA A 402 19.81 18.91 17.64
CA ALA A 402 18.58 18.12 17.68
C ALA A 402 18.13 17.65 16.28
N VAL A 403 18.28 18.50 15.25
CA VAL A 403 17.93 18.16 13.87
C VAL A 403 18.82 17.04 13.31
N VAL A 404 20.09 17.01 13.69
CA VAL A 404 21.04 15.94 13.30
C VAL A 404 20.64 14.62 13.96
N GLN A 405 20.31 14.65 15.26
CA GLN A 405 19.84 13.48 16.00
C GLN A 405 18.53 12.94 15.41
N ALA A 406 17.55 13.80 15.11
CA ALA A 406 16.31 13.38 14.46
C ALA A 406 16.55 12.82 13.06
N GLY A 407 17.41 13.46 12.25
CA GLY A 407 17.82 12.96 10.95
C GLY A 407 18.44 11.56 11.00
N ALA A 408 19.36 11.33 11.95
CA ALA A 408 19.92 10.01 12.23
C ALA A 408 18.84 8.99 12.63
N GLY A 409 17.89 9.41 13.46
CA GLY A 409 16.73 8.59 13.83
C GLY A 409 15.92 8.14 12.61
N PHE A 410 15.62 9.04 11.67
CA PHE A 410 14.90 8.68 10.44
C PHE A 410 15.71 7.74 9.52
N VAL A 411 17.02 7.93 9.42
CA VAL A 411 17.88 6.99 8.67
C VAL A 411 17.86 5.61 9.31
N ARG A 412 17.98 5.50 10.65
CA ARG A 412 17.86 4.21 11.37
C ARG A 412 16.48 3.58 11.22
N LEU A 413 15.43 4.39 11.20
CA LEU A 413 14.07 3.94 10.91
C LEU A 413 13.96 3.35 9.50
N GLY A 414 14.64 3.94 8.51
CA GLY A 414 14.76 3.40 7.14
C GLY A 414 15.43 2.03 7.11
N PHE A 415 16.45 1.79 7.95
CA PHE A 415 17.03 0.45 8.16
C PHE A 415 16.13 -0.51 8.97
N ARG A 416 14.94 -0.08 9.39
CA ARG A 416 14.07 -0.78 10.35
C ARG A 416 14.76 -1.09 11.69
N ASP A 417 15.81 -0.33 12.04
CA ASP A 417 16.41 -0.36 13.38
C ASP A 417 15.58 0.52 14.32
N PHE A 418 14.44 0.00 14.73
CA PHE A 418 13.49 0.74 15.58
C PHE A 418 14.10 1.14 16.92
N LYS A 419 14.99 0.31 17.49
CA LYS A 419 15.63 0.58 18.78
C LYS A 419 16.64 1.72 18.64
N GLY A 420 17.52 1.66 17.64
CA GLY A 420 18.47 2.75 17.38
C GLY A 420 17.76 4.04 17.01
N ALA A 421 16.70 3.96 16.20
CA ALA A 421 15.86 5.11 15.85
C ALA A 421 15.24 5.75 17.11
N GLU A 422 14.68 4.96 18.03
CA GLU A 422 14.14 5.43 19.31
C GLU A 422 15.19 6.20 20.12
N THR A 423 16.41 5.65 20.28
CA THR A 423 17.50 6.33 20.99
C THR A 423 17.83 7.69 20.39
N PHE A 424 17.91 7.79 19.06
CA PHE A 424 18.18 9.06 18.37
C PHE A 424 17.04 10.07 18.52
N PHE A 425 15.79 9.63 18.40
CA PHE A 425 14.63 10.51 18.56
C PHE A 425 14.43 10.97 20.01
N ASP A 426 14.67 10.12 21.00
CA ASP A 426 14.66 10.50 22.42
C ASP A 426 15.74 11.56 22.71
N ARG A 427 16.94 11.36 22.15
CA ARG A 427 18.02 12.35 22.26
C ARG A 427 17.62 13.68 21.60
N ALA A 428 17.09 13.64 20.38
CA ALA A 428 16.60 14.83 19.68
C ALA A 428 15.53 15.58 20.48
N ALA A 429 14.54 14.86 21.03
CA ALA A 429 13.48 15.44 21.84
C ALA A 429 13.98 16.00 23.19
N SER A 430 15.09 15.48 23.72
CA SER A 430 15.73 16.01 24.92
C SER A 430 16.54 17.29 24.65
N LEU A 431 17.16 17.38 23.47
CA LEU A 431 17.98 18.52 23.05
C LEU A 431 17.10 19.70 22.64
N ASP A 432 16.07 19.43 21.83
CA ASP A 432 15.05 20.43 21.48
C ASP A 432 13.64 19.85 21.67
N PRO A 433 12.99 20.13 22.81
CA PRO A 433 11.62 19.73 23.06
C PRO A 433 10.60 20.29 22.06
N GLY A 434 10.94 21.37 21.34
CA GLY A 434 10.14 22.02 20.31
C GLY A 434 10.18 21.34 18.94
N LEU A 435 11.13 20.42 18.71
CA LEU A 435 11.32 19.76 17.42
C LEU A 435 10.23 18.69 17.15
N GLY A 436 9.20 19.07 16.39
CA GLY A 436 8.09 18.18 16.03
C GLY A 436 8.51 16.90 15.29
N GLU A 437 9.58 16.95 14.50
CA GLU A 437 10.15 15.79 13.79
C GLU A 437 10.58 14.66 14.73
N ALA A 438 11.13 14.98 15.91
CA ALA A 438 11.53 13.98 16.89
C ALA A 438 10.31 13.20 17.42
N ARG A 439 9.21 13.90 17.73
CA ARG A 439 7.94 13.28 18.16
C ARG A 439 7.29 12.46 17.04
N LEU A 440 7.37 12.93 15.80
CA LEU A 440 6.92 12.18 14.63
C LEU A 440 7.67 10.84 14.53
N GLY A 441 8.99 10.87 14.66
CA GLY A 441 9.86 9.68 14.67
C GLY A 441 9.49 8.68 15.76
N LEU A 442 9.32 9.15 17.01
CA LEU A 442 8.86 8.31 18.12
C LEU A 442 7.47 7.70 17.86
N GLY A 443 6.57 8.44 17.23
CA GLY A 443 5.26 7.93 16.84
C GLY A 443 5.37 6.80 15.81
N TYR A 444 6.20 6.96 14.77
CA TYR A 444 6.47 5.89 13.80
C TYR A 444 7.02 4.63 14.48
N VAL A 445 8.04 4.78 15.34
CA VAL A 445 8.63 3.68 16.10
C VAL A 445 7.58 2.98 16.97
N ALA A 446 6.75 3.73 17.69
CA ALA A 446 5.71 3.17 18.55
C ALA A 446 4.68 2.37 17.76
N PHE A 447 4.23 2.86 16.59
CA PHE A 447 3.32 2.11 15.71
C PHE A 447 3.96 0.84 15.14
N SER A 448 5.21 0.92 14.68
CA SER A 448 5.94 -0.26 14.18
C SER A 448 6.14 -1.34 15.25
N ARG A 449 6.18 -0.94 16.53
CA ARG A 449 6.26 -1.84 17.69
C ARG A 449 4.88 -2.24 18.27
N GLY A 450 3.78 -1.87 17.62
CA GLY A 450 2.42 -2.22 18.04
C GLY A 450 1.83 -1.37 19.18
N HIS A 451 2.54 -0.35 19.67
CA HIS A 451 2.11 0.53 20.76
C HIS A 451 1.22 1.69 20.24
N LYS A 452 0.04 1.37 19.72
CA LYS A 452 -0.84 2.34 19.01
C LYS A 452 -1.17 3.60 19.82
N ALA A 453 -1.52 3.47 21.10
CA ALA A 453 -1.87 4.61 21.95
C ALA A 453 -0.69 5.56 22.16
N ARG A 454 0.51 5.02 22.41
CA ARG A 454 1.75 5.82 22.49
C ARG A 454 2.12 6.45 21.15
N GLY A 455 1.89 5.72 20.06
CA GLY A 455 2.08 6.23 18.70
C GLY A 455 1.19 7.42 18.39
N LEU A 456 -0.11 7.32 18.68
CA LEU A 456 -1.07 8.41 18.51
C LEU A 456 -0.71 9.62 19.39
N GLU A 457 -0.35 9.38 20.65
CA GLU A 457 0.10 10.41 21.58
C GLU A 457 1.32 11.19 21.03
N ALA A 458 2.33 10.48 20.50
CA ALA A 458 3.50 11.10 19.91
C ALA A 458 3.18 11.86 18.61
N MET A 459 2.24 11.36 17.79
CA MET A 459 1.78 12.04 16.57
C MET A 459 1.01 13.32 16.89
N LEU A 460 0.13 13.30 17.91
CA LEU A 460 -0.54 14.50 18.42
C LEU A 460 0.47 15.51 19.00
N ALA A 461 1.51 15.03 19.69
CA ALA A 461 2.59 15.90 20.15
C ALA A 461 3.35 16.53 18.97
N ALA A 462 3.62 15.78 17.89
CA ALA A 462 4.26 16.31 16.69
C ALA A 462 3.42 17.42 16.03
N THR A 463 2.11 17.21 15.88
CA THR A 463 1.21 18.24 15.33
C THR A 463 1.01 19.42 16.27
N LEU A 464 1.11 19.23 17.58
CA LEU A 464 1.07 20.34 18.55
C LEU A 464 2.31 21.23 18.39
N LEU A 465 3.46 20.63 18.11
CA LEU A 465 4.70 21.38 17.93
C LEU A 465 4.73 22.13 16.59
N SER A 466 4.27 21.50 15.51
CA SER A 466 4.22 22.10 14.17
C SER A 466 2.82 21.94 13.52
N PRO A 467 1.82 22.72 13.96
CA PRO A 467 0.41 22.49 13.61
C PRO A 467 0.06 22.75 12.15
N ARG A 468 0.82 23.60 11.46
CA ARG A 468 0.55 24.03 10.08
C ARG A 468 1.32 23.27 9.01
N LEU A 469 1.97 22.16 9.34
CA LEU A 469 2.69 21.33 8.37
C LEU A 469 1.79 20.21 7.83
N SER A 470 1.42 20.26 6.54
CA SER A 470 0.59 19.24 5.86
C SER A 470 1.12 17.82 6.10
N LEU A 471 2.44 17.64 6.03
CA LEU A 471 3.10 16.34 6.23
C LEU A 471 2.79 15.72 7.60
N LEU A 472 2.85 16.50 8.68
CA LEU A 472 2.55 15.99 10.03
C LEU A 472 1.06 15.73 10.21
N GLN A 473 0.20 16.56 9.61
CA GLN A 473 -1.25 16.31 9.64
C GLN A 473 -1.60 15.03 8.86
N SER A 474 -0.97 14.78 7.71
CA SER A 474 -1.11 13.52 6.98
C SER A 474 -0.64 12.32 7.81
N ALA A 475 0.48 12.45 8.54
CA ALA A 475 0.95 11.41 9.46
C ALA A 475 0.01 11.18 10.65
N LEU A 476 -0.62 12.25 11.18
CA LEU A 476 -1.66 12.13 12.21
C LEU A 476 -2.92 11.45 11.65
N GLY A 477 -3.36 11.80 10.44
CA GLY A 477 -4.47 11.13 9.76
C GLY A 477 -4.21 9.63 9.62
N LYS A 478 -2.97 9.26 9.26
CA LYS A 478 -2.50 7.87 9.22
C LYS A 478 -2.59 7.21 10.60
N ALA A 479 -2.18 7.91 11.65
CA ALA A 479 -2.24 7.44 13.04
C ALA A 479 -3.68 7.19 13.51
N LEU A 480 -4.58 8.13 13.21
CA LEU A 480 -6.01 8.02 13.49
C LEU A 480 -6.63 6.85 12.71
N TYR A 481 -6.26 6.68 11.44
CA TYR A 481 -6.67 5.52 10.63
C TYR A 481 -6.23 4.20 11.28
N GLN A 482 -4.98 4.11 11.72
CA GLN A 482 -4.43 2.92 12.37
C GLN A 482 -5.09 2.61 13.73
N ASN A 483 -5.58 3.65 14.40
CA ASN A 483 -6.35 3.56 15.64
C ASN A 483 -7.85 3.28 15.40
N ARG A 484 -8.28 3.20 14.12
CA ARG A 484 -9.67 3.00 13.66
C ARG A 484 -10.61 4.19 13.89
N ASP A 485 -10.05 5.39 14.05
CA ASP A 485 -10.80 6.65 14.14
C ASP A 485 -11.00 7.27 12.76
N PHE A 486 -11.73 6.56 11.91
CA PHE A 486 -11.83 6.84 10.48
C PHE A 486 -12.39 8.23 10.15
N ASP A 487 -13.46 8.66 10.83
CA ASP A 487 -14.07 9.98 10.59
C ASP A 487 -13.07 11.11 10.87
N LYS A 488 -12.32 11.00 11.97
CA LYS A 488 -11.26 11.95 12.30
C LYS A 488 -10.13 11.89 11.29
N ALA A 489 -9.69 10.69 10.90
CA ALA A 489 -8.65 10.53 9.89
C ALA A 489 -9.00 11.27 8.58
N LEU A 490 -10.23 11.09 8.08
CA LEU A 490 -10.73 11.79 6.89
C LEU A 490 -10.71 13.31 7.09
N ALA A 491 -11.22 13.82 8.22
CA ALA A 491 -11.23 15.25 8.53
C ALA A 491 -9.81 15.85 8.71
N THR A 492 -8.85 15.06 9.19
CA THR A 492 -7.44 15.44 9.29
C THR A 492 -6.76 15.46 7.91
N TYR A 493 -7.09 14.53 7.01
CA TYR A 493 -6.60 14.57 5.63
C TYR A 493 -7.14 15.79 4.87
N ASP A 494 -8.41 16.13 5.03
CA ASP A 494 -8.99 17.35 4.47
C ASP A 494 -8.26 18.60 4.98
N TYR A 495 -7.90 18.61 6.27
CA TYR A 495 -7.12 19.69 6.85
C TYR A 495 -5.71 19.77 6.26
N ALA A 496 -5.00 18.64 6.17
CA ALA A 496 -3.70 18.56 5.54
C ALA A 496 -3.72 19.11 4.10
N ALA A 497 -4.71 18.69 3.30
CA ALA A 497 -4.91 19.18 1.93
C ALA A 497 -5.21 20.69 1.87
N SER A 498 -5.85 21.26 2.90
CA SER A 498 -6.08 22.71 2.98
C SER A 498 -4.83 23.51 3.35
N LEU A 499 -3.90 22.89 4.09
CA LEU A 499 -2.63 23.53 4.48
C LEU A 499 -1.66 23.61 3.30
N ASP A 500 -1.64 22.58 2.45
CA ASP A 500 -0.90 22.59 1.19
C ASP A 500 -1.75 21.97 0.06
N PRO A 501 -2.42 22.81 -0.76
CA PRO A 501 -3.21 22.34 -1.89
C PRO A 501 -2.43 21.62 -2.99
N ARG A 502 -1.09 21.68 -2.96
CA ARG A 502 -0.21 21.03 -3.94
C ARG A 502 0.26 19.65 -3.47
N ASP A 503 0.13 19.32 -2.18
CA ASP A 503 0.56 18.05 -1.61
C ASP A 503 -0.35 16.89 -2.06
N PRO A 504 0.17 15.86 -2.77
CA PRO A 504 -0.61 14.70 -3.17
C PRO A 504 -0.84 13.70 -2.03
N THR A 505 -0.09 13.80 -0.93
CA THR A 505 -0.07 12.84 0.19
C THR A 505 -1.43 12.71 0.90
N PRO A 506 -2.10 13.79 1.33
CA PRO A 506 -3.39 13.66 2.01
C PRO A 506 -4.47 13.04 1.13
N HIS A 507 -4.50 13.36 -0.17
CA HIS A 507 -5.42 12.76 -1.13
C HIS A 507 -5.21 11.25 -1.29
N LEU A 508 -3.95 10.79 -1.34
CA LEU A 508 -3.63 9.36 -1.42
C LEU A 508 -4.15 8.61 -0.18
N TYR A 509 -3.79 9.08 1.02
CA TYR A 509 -4.18 8.39 2.25
C TYR A 509 -5.69 8.48 2.51
N LYS A 510 -6.34 9.57 2.13
CA LYS A 510 -7.81 9.67 2.14
C LYS A 510 -8.44 8.67 1.18
N GLY A 511 -7.91 8.55 -0.03
CA GLY A 511 -8.34 7.55 -1.02
C GLY A 511 -8.28 6.13 -0.49
N ILE A 512 -7.12 5.72 0.03
CA ILE A 512 -6.92 4.39 0.66
C ILE A 512 -7.93 4.16 1.79
N ALA A 513 -8.11 5.16 2.67
CA ALA A 513 -9.07 5.07 3.76
C ALA A 513 -10.51 4.91 3.25
N LEU A 514 -10.91 5.64 2.22
CA LEU A 514 -12.24 5.54 1.60
C LEU A 514 -12.46 4.19 0.91
N THR A 515 -11.46 3.63 0.23
CA THR A 515 -11.51 2.26 -0.31
C THR A 515 -11.75 1.27 0.82
N ASP A 516 -11.07 1.44 1.95
CA ASP A 516 -11.25 0.59 3.11
C ASP A 516 -12.56 0.83 3.88
N LEU A 517 -13.24 1.95 3.65
CA LEU A 517 -14.56 2.27 4.23
C LEU A 517 -15.73 1.95 3.30
N ASN A 518 -15.51 1.16 2.24
CA ASN A 518 -16.53 0.82 1.24
C ASN A 518 -17.13 2.06 0.56
N ARG A 519 -16.30 3.09 0.31
CA ARG A 519 -16.65 4.32 -0.42
C ARG A 519 -15.81 4.46 -1.71
N PRO A 520 -15.86 3.48 -2.62
CA PRO A 520 -14.92 3.39 -3.74
C PRO A 520 -15.01 4.54 -4.75
N GLY A 521 -16.20 5.08 -5.04
CA GLY A 521 -16.33 6.21 -5.98
C GLY A 521 -15.69 7.49 -5.45
N GLU A 522 -15.78 7.75 -4.14
CA GLU A 522 -15.07 8.86 -3.52
C GLU A 522 -13.56 8.60 -3.47
N ALA A 523 -13.15 7.35 -3.20
CA ALA A 523 -11.76 6.95 -3.22
C ALA A 523 -11.10 7.20 -4.59
N ILE A 524 -11.78 6.85 -5.68
CA ILE A 524 -11.32 7.06 -7.06
C ILE A 524 -11.03 8.55 -7.31
N ARG A 525 -11.92 9.45 -6.88
CA ARG A 525 -11.73 10.90 -7.03
C ARG A 525 -10.51 11.40 -6.27
N GLU A 526 -10.35 10.98 -5.02
CA GLU A 526 -9.20 11.37 -4.18
C GLU A 526 -7.88 10.81 -4.74
N ILE A 527 -7.85 9.56 -5.20
CA ILE A 527 -6.65 8.96 -5.80
C ILE A 527 -6.30 9.66 -7.12
N ASN A 528 -7.27 9.96 -7.97
CA ASN A 528 -7.05 10.76 -9.19
C ASN A 528 -6.51 12.16 -8.87
N ALA A 529 -7.07 12.81 -7.84
CA ALA A 529 -6.58 14.11 -7.36
C ALA A 529 -5.13 14.02 -6.83
N SER A 530 -4.74 12.89 -6.23
CA SER A 530 -3.36 12.61 -5.83
C SER A 530 -2.44 12.38 -7.04
N ILE A 531 -2.88 11.61 -8.04
CA ILE A 531 -2.13 11.35 -9.28
C ILE A 531 -1.88 12.65 -10.05
N ALA A 532 -2.91 13.49 -10.21
CA ALA A 532 -2.79 14.79 -10.88
C ALA A 532 -1.78 15.71 -10.19
N LYS A 533 -1.62 15.57 -8.86
CA LYS A 533 -0.65 16.31 -8.05
C LYS A 533 0.69 15.58 -7.87
N ASN A 534 0.91 14.43 -8.52
CA ASN A 534 2.13 13.64 -8.31
C ASN A 534 3.41 14.40 -8.68
N GLY A 535 3.33 15.37 -9.61
CA GLY A 535 4.44 16.26 -9.95
C GLY A 535 4.73 17.37 -8.93
N ASN A 536 3.95 17.51 -7.86
CA ASN A 536 3.97 18.65 -6.92
C ASN A 536 4.46 18.29 -5.49
N GLN A 537 5.24 17.22 -5.31
CA GLN A 537 5.52 16.59 -4.00
C GLN A 537 6.39 17.36 -2.97
N ALA A 538 6.47 16.83 -1.75
CA ALA A 538 7.34 17.31 -0.68
C ALA A 538 8.84 17.33 -1.08
N ILE A 539 9.57 18.35 -0.61
CA ILE A 539 11.01 18.56 -0.79
C ILE A 539 11.75 17.24 -0.46
N PHE A 540 12.69 16.80 -1.31
CA PHE A 540 13.58 15.62 -1.15
C PHE A 540 13.18 14.25 -1.76
N ARG A 541 12.21 14.14 -2.70
CA ARG A 541 11.81 12.84 -3.31
C ARG A 541 12.27 12.59 -4.75
N SER A 542 13.11 11.58 -4.97
CA SER A 542 13.67 11.25 -6.30
C SER A 542 12.63 10.87 -7.36
N ARG A 543 12.98 10.98 -8.66
CA ARG A 543 12.12 10.53 -9.78
C ARG A 543 11.68 9.08 -9.64
N LEU A 544 12.60 8.21 -9.21
CA LEU A 544 12.30 6.81 -8.95
C LEU A 544 11.28 6.63 -7.81
N SER A 545 11.38 7.42 -6.75
CA SER A 545 10.41 7.42 -5.64
C SER A 545 9.02 7.87 -6.12
N LEU A 546 8.95 8.84 -7.05
CA LEU A 546 7.69 9.28 -7.66
C LEU A 546 7.03 8.19 -8.52
N ASP A 547 7.84 7.41 -9.25
CA ASP A 547 7.35 6.30 -10.07
C ASP A 547 6.80 5.16 -9.19
N ARG A 548 7.48 4.85 -8.07
CA ARG A 548 7.00 3.91 -7.05
C ARG A 548 5.68 4.37 -6.42
N ASP A 549 5.59 5.63 -6.00
CA ASP A 549 4.34 6.17 -5.46
C ASP A 549 3.22 6.13 -6.51
N LEU A 550 3.53 6.40 -7.79
CA LEU A 550 2.57 6.32 -8.89
C LEU A 550 2.10 4.87 -9.10
N ALA A 551 2.97 3.87 -8.96
CA ALA A 551 2.58 2.47 -8.99
C ALA A 551 1.61 2.15 -7.83
N VAL A 552 1.92 2.58 -6.60
CA VAL A 552 1.01 2.42 -5.44
C VAL A 552 -0.36 3.04 -5.71
N ARG A 553 -0.41 4.29 -6.19
CA ARG A 553 -1.67 4.97 -6.54
C ARG A 553 -2.49 4.20 -7.58
N ASN A 554 -1.85 3.68 -8.61
CA ASN A 554 -2.54 2.91 -9.66
C ASN A 554 -3.09 1.58 -9.14
N VAL A 555 -2.40 0.92 -8.20
CA VAL A 555 -2.90 -0.28 -7.54
C VAL A 555 -4.13 0.01 -6.70
N ASP A 556 -4.10 1.06 -5.88
CA ASP A 556 -5.25 1.46 -5.05
C ASP A 556 -6.45 1.91 -5.90
N LEU A 557 -6.17 2.55 -7.03
CA LEU A 557 -7.18 2.93 -8.01
C LEU A 557 -7.82 1.67 -8.63
N ALA A 558 -7.00 0.70 -9.07
CA ALA A 558 -7.47 -0.59 -9.58
C ALA A 558 -8.34 -1.32 -8.57
N ARG A 559 -7.91 -1.38 -7.30
CA ARG A 559 -8.69 -1.97 -6.19
C ARG A 559 -10.06 -1.31 -6.05
N SER A 560 -10.12 0.02 -6.11
CA SER A 560 -11.36 0.79 -5.95
C SER A 560 -12.32 0.58 -7.13
N PHE A 561 -11.80 0.52 -8.36
CA PHE A 561 -12.60 0.17 -9.54
C PHE A 561 -13.17 -1.25 -9.48
N THR A 562 -12.39 -2.23 -9.01
CA THR A 562 -12.87 -3.61 -8.81
C THR A 562 -14.02 -3.68 -7.81
N LEU A 563 -14.02 -2.88 -6.73
CA LEU A 563 -15.14 -2.82 -5.78
C LEU A 563 -16.45 -2.35 -6.43
N LEU A 564 -16.37 -1.49 -7.45
CA LEU A 564 -17.53 -1.03 -8.26
C LEU A 564 -17.82 -1.96 -9.46
N GLY A 565 -17.13 -3.09 -9.59
CA GLY A 565 -17.32 -4.04 -10.70
C GLY A 565 -16.74 -3.58 -12.03
N LEU A 566 -15.84 -2.58 -12.02
CA LEU A 566 -15.23 -2.00 -13.23
C LEU A 566 -13.87 -2.67 -13.52
N GLY A 567 -13.88 -3.99 -13.62
CA GLY A 567 -12.68 -4.84 -13.65
C GLY A 567 -11.75 -4.62 -14.85
N ASP A 568 -12.31 -4.37 -16.04
CA ASP A 568 -11.51 -4.16 -17.26
C ASP A 568 -10.67 -2.89 -17.20
N TRP A 569 -11.25 -1.81 -16.66
CA TRP A 569 -10.53 -0.57 -16.42
C TRP A 569 -9.53 -0.70 -15.26
N ALA A 570 -9.88 -1.45 -14.22
CA ALA A 570 -8.96 -1.74 -13.12
C ALA A 570 -7.69 -2.47 -13.60
N TYR A 571 -7.84 -3.44 -14.49
CA TYR A 571 -6.72 -4.15 -15.12
C TYR A 571 -5.75 -3.19 -15.84
N ALA A 572 -6.26 -2.23 -16.60
CA ALA A 572 -5.43 -1.23 -17.28
C ALA A 572 -4.56 -0.42 -16.32
N LYS A 573 -5.08 -0.08 -15.13
CA LYS A 573 -4.32 0.65 -14.10
C LYS A 573 -3.23 -0.23 -13.47
N ALA A 574 -3.52 -1.50 -13.21
CA ALA A 574 -2.53 -2.44 -12.67
C ALA A 574 -1.37 -2.70 -13.63
N VAL A 575 -1.64 -2.82 -14.94
CA VAL A 575 -0.57 -2.91 -15.96
C VAL A 575 0.35 -1.70 -15.88
N THR A 576 -0.22 -0.49 -15.86
CA THR A 576 0.57 0.75 -15.74
C THR A 576 1.40 0.81 -14.46
N ALA A 577 0.92 0.23 -13.36
CA ALA A 577 1.69 0.15 -12.12
C ALA A 577 2.95 -0.72 -12.27
N VAL A 578 2.83 -1.92 -12.84
CA VAL A 578 3.98 -2.83 -13.08
C VAL A 578 5.01 -2.20 -14.02
N LYS A 579 4.57 -1.46 -15.04
CA LYS A 579 5.49 -0.77 -15.98
C LYS A 579 6.26 0.38 -15.34
N ASN A 580 5.67 1.05 -14.35
CA ASN A 580 6.34 2.13 -13.63
C ASN A 580 7.33 1.58 -12.59
N ASP A 581 6.95 0.50 -11.90
CA ASP A 581 7.77 -0.17 -10.89
C ASP A 581 7.57 -1.70 -10.92
N PRO A 582 8.44 -2.44 -11.63
CA PRO A 582 8.39 -3.91 -11.68
C PRO A 582 8.70 -4.61 -10.35
N LEU A 583 9.08 -3.86 -9.30
CA LEU A 583 9.28 -4.40 -7.95
C LEU A 583 8.02 -4.27 -7.09
N ASN A 584 6.94 -3.67 -7.61
CA ASN A 584 5.70 -3.45 -6.86
C ASN A 584 4.92 -4.76 -6.69
N SER A 585 5.06 -5.39 -5.52
CA SER A 585 4.39 -6.64 -5.18
C SER A 585 2.86 -6.57 -5.32
N SER A 586 2.24 -5.46 -4.89
CA SER A 586 0.78 -5.32 -4.88
C SER A 586 0.20 -5.25 -6.30
N ALA A 587 0.94 -4.66 -7.24
CA ALA A 587 0.58 -4.68 -8.65
C ALA A 587 0.58 -6.12 -9.20
N HIS A 588 1.59 -6.91 -8.87
CA HIS A 588 1.65 -8.33 -9.25
C HIS A 588 0.49 -9.15 -8.66
N LEU A 589 0.10 -8.93 -7.40
CA LEU A 589 -1.07 -9.62 -6.81
C LEU A 589 -2.37 -9.29 -7.58
N PHE A 590 -2.56 -8.02 -7.93
CA PHE A 590 -3.70 -7.61 -8.72
C PHE A 590 -3.69 -8.25 -10.11
N MET A 591 -2.53 -8.22 -10.79
CA MET A 591 -2.35 -8.82 -12.12
C MET A 591 -2.61 -10.32 -12.09
N SER A 592 -2.14 -11.02 -11.06
CA SER A 592 -2.43 -12.45 -10.86
C SER A 592 -3.93 -12.72 -10.81
N SER A 593 -4.68 -11.91 -10.05
CA SER A 593 -6.13 -12.01 -9.92
C SER A 593 -6.84 -11.73 -11.26
N ALA A 594 -6.40 -10.71 -11.99
CA ALA A 594 -6.94 -10.36 -13.30
C ALA A 594 -6.67 -11.44 -14.36
N TYR A 595 -5.46 -12.03 -14.35
CA TYR A 595 -5.10 -13.13 -15.24
C TYR A 595 -5.81 -14.43 -14.90
N SER A 596 -6.09 -14.69 -13.62
CA SER A 596 -6.92 -15.84 -13.23
C SER A 596 -8.34 -15.72 -13.79
N ALA A 597 -8.88 -14.50 -13.89
CA ALA A 597 -10.16 -14.23 -14.54
C ALA A 597 -10.10 -14.21 -16.08
N THR A 598 -8.90 -14.12 -16.67
CA THR A 598 -8.70 -14.10 -18.12
C THR A 598 -8.53 -15.53 -18.64
N ARG A 599 -9.34 -15.92 -19.64
CA ARG A 599 -9.30 -17.28 -20.19
C ARG A 599 -7.90 -17.65 -20.70
N GLN A 600 -7.43 -18.86 -20.36
CA GLN A 600 -6.16 -19.46 -20.80
C GLN A 600 -4.86 -18.76 -20.35
N ARG A 601 -4.89 -17.97 -19.27
CA ARG A 601 -3.71 -17.25 -18.74
C ARG A 601 -3.29 -17.72 -17.35
N VAL A 602 -3.51 -19.00 -17.04
CA VAL A 602 -3.21 -19.57 -15.71
C VAL A 602 -1.70 -19.53 -15.42
N GLY A 603 -0.86 -19.83 -16.41
CA GLY A 603 0.60 -19.71 -16.28
C GLY A 603 1.05 -18.30 -15.93
N ALA A 604 0.52 -17.28 -16.63
CA ALA A 604 0.80 -15.88 -16.35
C ALA A 604 0.31 -15.47 -14.96
N SER A 605 -0.89 -15.90 -14.55
CA SER A 605 -1.43 -15.67 -13.20
C SER A 605 -0.52 -16.25 -12.11
N GLY A 606 0.01 -17.46 -12.30
CA GLY A 606 0.94 -18.10 -11.37
C GLY A 606 2.29 -17.36 -11.28
N THR A 607 2.82 -16.88 -12.40
CA THR A 607 4.03 -16.03 -12.44
C THR A 607 3.85 -14.75 -11.62
N GLU A 608 2.74 -14.04 -11.83
CA GLU A 608 2.45 -12.81 -11.09
C GLU A 608 2.28 -13.09 -9.58
N LEU A 609 1.64 -14.20 -9.20
CA LEU A 609 1.52 -14.60 -7.80
C LEU A 609 2.88 -14.95 -7.18
N LEU A 610 3.77 -15.61 -7.93
CA LEU A 610 5.13 -15.90 -7.49
C LEU A 610 5.94 -14.61 -7.27
N LEU A 611 5.88 -13.65 -8.20
CA LEU A 611 6.55 -12.35 -8.06
C LEU A 611 6.02 -11.58 -6.86
N TYR A 612 4.70 -11.55 -6.63
CA TYR A 612 4.12 -10.99 -5.41
C TYR A 612 4.70 -11.64 -4.15
N ARG A 613 4.72 -12.98 -4.07
CA ARG A 613 5.25 -13.73 -2.91
C ARG A 613 6.75 -13.49 -2.69
N LEU A 614 7.53 -13.29 -3.75
CA LEU A 614 8.97 -13.00 -3.65
C LEU A 614 9.25 -11.55 -3.24
N LEU A 615 8.55 -10.58 -3.84
CA LEU A 615 8.86 -9.14 -3.72
C LEU A 615 8.25 -8.46 -2.49
N SER A 616 7.11 -8.95 -2.00
CA SER A 616 6.43 -8.45 -0.81
C SER A 616 7.33 -8.45 0.44
N PRO A 617 7.32 -7.44 1.32
CA PRO A 617 8.07 -7.49 2.58
C PRO A 617 7.55 -8.57 3.54
N ALA A 618 8.33 -9.04 4.51
CA ALA A 618 7.84 -9.99 5.51
C ALA A 618 6.71 -9.41 6.38
N ASN A 619 6.66 -8.08 6.55
CA ASN A 619 5.72 -7.42 7.47
C ASN A 619 4.41 -6.96 6.81
N GLN A 620 4.29 -7.10 5.49
CA GLN A 620 3.03 -6.84 4.80
C GLN A 620 2.12 -8.08 4.90
N ASN A 621 0.82 -7.92 4.63
CA ASN A 621 -0.11 -9.04 4.44
C ASN A 621 0.32 -9.83 3.18
N THR A 622 1.45 -10.52 3.27
CA THR A 622 2.26 -11.10 2.17
C THR A 622 1.75 -12.45 1.70
N PHE A 623 0.71 -12.94 2.37
CA PHE A 623 0.26 -14.31 2.28
C PHE A 623 -1.17 -14.41 1.76
N THR A 624 -1.95 -13.33 1.87
CA THR A 624 -3.37 -13.36 1.56
C THR A 624 -3.60 -13.19 0.07
N GLN A 625 -4.19 -14.19 -0.58
CA GLN A 625 -4.73 -14.06 -1.94
C GLN A 625 -5.92 -13.10 -2.00
N TYR A 626 -6.57 -12.86 -0.85
CA TYR A 626 -7.68 -11.93 -0.69
C TYR A 626 -7.14 -10.61 -0.12
N ASN A 627 -7.46 -9.50 -0.78
CA ASN A 627 -6.92 -8.17 -0.44
C ASN A 627 -7.50 -7.64 0.88
N ASP A 628 -6.92 -8.11 1.98
CA ASP A 628 -7.32 -7.82 3.34
C ASP A 628 -6.98 -6.38 3.75
N TYR A 629 -7.71 -5.89 4.75
CA TYR A 629 -7.42 -4.59 5.39
C TYR A 629 -5.95 -4.52 5.77
N THR A 630 -5.20 -3.58 5.17
CA THR A 630 -3.77 -3.40 5.43
C THR A 630 -3.56 -2.16 6.29
N PRO A 631 -2.90 -2.27 7.45
CA PRO A 631 -2.43 -1.13 8.22
C PRO A 631 -1.64 -0.15 7.36
N MET A 632 -1.90 1.15 7.50
CA MET A 632 -1.03 2.13 6.84
C MET A 632 0.37 2.15 7.51
N PHE A 633 0.46 1.85 8.80
CA PHE A 633 1.74 1.54 9.45
C PHE A 633 1.94 0.03 9.42
N GLU A 634 2.91 -0.42 8.63
CA GLU A 634 3.34 -1.82 8.63
C GLU A 634 3.73 -2.23 10.05
N SER A 635 2.90 -3.06 10.65
CA SER A 635 3.17 -3.72 11.91
C SER A 635 2.70 -5.15 11.71
N PRO A 636 3.53 -6.15 12.02
CA PRO A 636 3.13 -7.53 11.95
C PRO A 636 2.29 -7.88 13.17
N TYR A 637 1.22 -8.62 12.95
CA TYR A 637 0.30 -9.12 13.98
C TYR A 637 -0.24 -10.45 13.50
N LEU A 638 -0.64 -11.29 14.44
CA LEU A 638 -1.26 -12.56 14.14
C LEU A 638 -2.71 -12.33 13.71
N ARG A 639 -3.08 -12.90 12.57
CA ARG A 639 -4.45 -12.97 12.09
C ARG A 639 -4.89 -14.42 11.96
N PHE A 640 -6.17 -14.61 12.16
CA PHE A 640 -6.82 -15.88 11.83
C PHE A 640 -8.05 -15.60 10.97
N GLN A 641 -8.17 -16.30 9.85
CA GLN A 641 -9.36 -16.22 9.03
C GLN A 641 -9.93 -17.60 8.73
N THR A 642 -11.26 -17.64 8.61
CA THR A 642 -11.99 -18.82 8.18
C THR A 642 -13.01 -18.42 7.14
N ILE A 643 -13.13 -19.20 6.08
CA ILE A 643 -14.14 -18.97 5.05
C ILE A 643 -14.85 -20.29 4.82
N GLY A 644 -16.15 -20.32 5.08
CA GLY A 644 -17.04 -21.43 4.78
C GLY A 644 -17.91 -21.10 3.58
N THR A 645 -18.05 -22.05 2.67
CA THR A 645 -18.95 -21.99 1.52
C THR A 645 -19.88 -23.20 1.57
N ALA A 646 -21.18 -22.97 1.40
CA ALA A 646 -22.17 -24.03 1.28
C ALA A 646 -23.20 -23.62 0.23
N GLY A 647 -23.60 -24.55 -0.62
CA GLY A 647 -24.51 -24.27 -1.71
C GLY A 647 -25.14 -25.51 -2.30
N VAL A 648 -26.02 -25.27 -3.26
CA VAL A 648 -26.77 -26.30 -3.98
C VAL A 648 -26.84 -25.97 -5.46
N TRP A 649 -26.71 -27.01 -6.28
CA TRP A 649 -27.03 -26.96 -7.70
C TRP A 649 -28.54 -27.03 -7.93
N GLY A 650 -29.01 -26.63 -9.11
CA GLY A 650 -30.43 -26.69 -9.51
C GLY A 650 -31.06 -28.08 -9.40
N GLY A 651 -30.25 -29.15 -9.47
CA GLY A 651 -30.67 -30.54 -9.25
C GLY A 651 -30.77 -30.98 -7.78
N GLY A 652 -30.50 -30.09 -6.81
CA GLY A 652 -30.48 -30.40 -5.37
C GLY A 652 -29.17 -30.99 -4.86
N HIS A 653 -28.14 -31.06 -5.70
CA HIS A 653 -26.82 -31.58 -5.37
C HIS A 653 -26.06 -30.57 -4.51
N GLY A 654 -25.52 -31.02 -3.38
CA GLY A 654 -24.78 -30.16 -2.46
C GLY A 654 -23.36 -29.84 -2.94
N ALA A 655 -22.90 -28.62 -2.68
CA ALA A 655 -21.53 -28.21 -2.85
C ALA A 655 -21.08 -27.40 -1.62
N GLY A 656 -19.84 -27.57 -1.19
CA GLY A 656 -19.31 -26.82 -0.06
C GLY A 656 -17.81 -26.92 0.09
N SER A 657 -17.25 -25.93 0.74
CA SER A 657 -15.83 -25.89 1.08
C SER A 657 -15.63 -25.12 2.36
N ALA A 658 -14.51 -25.37 3.03
CA ALA A 658 -14.07 -24.58 4.16
C ALA A 658 -12.56 -24.35 4.03
N SER A 659 -12.12 -23.15 4.41
CA SER A 659 -10.72 -22.81 4.57
C SER A 659 -10.46 -22.17 5.92
N ALA A 660 -9.24 -22.35 6.40
CA ALA A 660 -8.69 -21.68 7.56
C ALA A 660 -7.28 -21.22 7.23
N GLU A 661 -6.93 -20.01 7.66
CA GLU A 661 -5.61 -19.43 7.45
C GLU A 661 -5.16 -18.74 8.74
N ALA A 662 -3.92 -18.98 9.12
CA ALA A 662 -3.26 -18.31 10.21
C ALA A 662 -1.96 -17.71 9.69
N TYR A 663 -1.89 -16.38 9.67
CA TYR A 663 -0.73 -15.67 9.16
C TYR A 663 -0.33 -14.52 10.08
N GLY A 664 0.94 -14.16 10.07
CA GLY A 664 1.47 -13.09 10.91
C GLY A 664 2.96 -13.24 11.17
N GLY A 665 3.50 -12.41 12.07
CA GLY A 665 4.93 -12.45 12.33
C GLY A 665 5.43 -11.40 13.32
N LEU A 666 6.73 -11.16 13.23
CA LEU A 666 7.49 -10.12 13.90
C LEU A 666 8.21 -9.26 12.83
N PRO A 667 8.70 -8.06 13.16
CA PRO A 667 9.36 -7.25 12.15
C PRO A 667 10.56 -7.99 11.51
N GLY A 668 10.49 -8.19 10.20
CA GLY A 668 11.49 -8.92 9.42
C GLY A 668 11.31 -10.45 9.42
N LEU A 669 10.27 -11.01 10.02
CA LEU A 669 9.99 -12.44 9.98
C LEU A 669 8.48 -12.69 10.01
N ALA A 670 7.95 -13.39 9.04
CA ALA A 670 6.54 -13.74 9.04
C ALA A 670 6.30 -15.12 8.43
N GLY A 671 5.13 -15.68 8.74
CA GLY A 671 4.71 -16.95 8.20
C GLY A 671 3.22 -17.02 8.00
N ASP A 672 2.83 -18.02 7.23
CA ASP A 672 1.46 -18.33 6.87
C ASP A 672 1.25 -19.84 6.87
N LEU A 673 0.10 -20.24 7.40
CA LEU A 673 -0.41 -21.59 7.35
C LEU A 673 -1.84 -21.54 6.85
N TYR A 674 -2.05 -22.02 5.65
CA TYR A 674 -3.36 -22.11 5.00
C TYR A 674 -3.76 -23.56 4.80
N GLY A 675 -5.03 -23.86 5.08
CA GLY A 675 -5.64 -25.15 4.79
C GLY A 675 -7.04 -24.96 4.23
N SER A 676 -7.41 -25.76 3.23
CA SER A 676 -8.76 -25.79 2.71
C SER A 676 -9.17 -27.19 2.28
N PHE A 677 -10.44 -27.51 2.43
CA PHE A 677 -11.02 -28.75 1.96
C PHE A 677 -12.42 -28.49 1.44
N GLY A 678 -12.91 -29.36 0.58
CA GLY A 678 -14.26 -29.21 0.05
C GLY A 678 -14.73 -30.41 -0.74
N GLY A 679 -16.02 -30.37 -1.04
CA GLY A 679 -16.71 -31.35 -1.86
C GLY A 679 -17.80 -30.69 -2.69
N ASP A 680 -17.89 -31.08 -3.93
CA ASP A 680 -18.95 -30.72 -4.85
C ASP A 680 -19.55 -32.02 -5.39
N ALA A 681 -20.84 -32.27 -5.16
CA ALA A 681 -21.51 -33.46 -5.69
C ALA A 681 -21.71 -33.40 -7.22
N GLY A 682 -21.34 -32.28 -7.84
CA GLY A 682 -21.38 -32.05 -9.26
C GLY A 682 -22.76 -31.60 -9.74
N LEU A 683 -22.75 -30.92 -10.89
CA LEU A 683 -23.95 -30.50 -11.60
C LEU A 683 -24.83 -31.69 -12.06
N ARG A 684 -24.21 -32.80 -12.47
CA ARG A 684 -24.86 -33.94 -13.13
C ARG A 684 -25.12 -35.10 -12.16
N GLY A 685 -26.16 -35.89 -12.46
CA GLY A 685 -26.68 -37.00 -11.63
C GLY A 685 -25.72 -38.16 -11.30
N GLN A 686 -24.78 -38.48 -12.19
CA GLN A 686 -23.91 -39.67 -12.05
C GLN A 686 -22.44 -39.29 -12.02
N ASN A 687 -21.69 -39.71 -10.99
CA ASN A 687 -20.22 -39.63 -10.93
C ASN A 687 -19.62 -38.25 -11.29
N GLY A 688 -20.33 -37.14 -11.04
CA GLY A 688 -19.86 -35.79 -11.33
C GLY A 688 -19.14 -35.11 -10.15
N ASP A 689 -18.87 -35.87 -9.10
CA ASP A 689 -18.40 -35.35 -7.81
C ASP A 689 -16.90 -35.00 -7.83
N THR A 690 -16.53 -34.01 -7.04
CA THR A 690 -15.15 -33.56 -6.83
C THR A 690 -14.91 -33.30 -5.36
N HIS A 691 -13.78 -33.75 -4.83
CA HIS A 691 -13.31 -33.49 -3.47
C HIS A 691 -11.88 -32.98 -3.53
N PHE A 692 -11.51 -32.09 -2.61
CA PHE A 692 -10.15 -31.61 -2.53
C PHE A 692 -9.70 -31.39 -1.09
N LEU A 693 -8.39 -31.50 -0.89
CA LEU A 693 -7.67 -31.13 0.31
C LEU A 693 -6.40 -30.39 -0.11
N TYR A 694 -6.30 -29.13 0.29
CA TYR A 694 -5.17 -28.27 0.02
C TYR A 694 -4.58 -27.74 1.32
N GLY A 695 -3.25 -27.73 1.42
CA GLY A 695 -2.53 -27.10 2.51
C GLY A 695 -1.26 -26.43 2.01
N SER A 696 -0.95 -25.25 2.56
CA SER A 696 0.32 -24.57 2.32
C SER A 696 0.87 -23.99 3.61
N ALA A 697 2.19 -24.07 3.76
CA ALA A 697 2.94 -23.45 4.85
C ALA A 697 4.09 -22.65 4.26
N LEU A 698 4.20 -21.39 4.66
CA LEU A 698 5.11 -20.41 4.07
C LEU A 698 5.82 -19.66 5.19
N VAL A 699 7.13 -19.43 5.03
CA VAL A 699 7.92 -18.55 5.90
C VAL A 699 8.71 -17.55 5.08
N LYS A 700 8.77 -16.31 5.56
CA LYS A 700 9.53 -15.23 4.96
C LYS A 700 10.38 -14.52 6.00
N TRP A 701 11.66 -14.34 5.70
CA TRP A 701 12.64 -13.74 6.60
C TRP A 701 13.44 -12.65 5.89
N GLU A 702 13.44 -11.46 6.46
CA GLU A 702 14.21 -10.29 6.01
C GLU A 702 15.29 -9.98 7.06
N PRO A 703 16.47 -10.64 7.01
CA PRO A 703 17.56 -10.36 7.94
C PRO A 703 18.07 -8.92 7.88
N THR A 704 17.93 -8.28 6.72
CA THR A 704 18.16 -6.85 6.51
C THR A 704 17.09 -6.30 5.57
N VAL A 705 16.93 -4.97 5.50
CA VAL A 705 16.01 -4.32 4.53
C VAL A 705 16.35 -4.62 3.06
N ARG A 706 17.57 -5.10 2.79
CA ARG A 706 18.04 -5.44 1.45
C ARG A 706 17.86 -6.91 1.09
N ASN A 707 17.77 -7.80 2.07
CA ASN A 707 17.73 -9.25 1.83
C ASN A 707 16.39 -9.82 2.27
N SER A 708 15.77 -10.62 1.41
CA SER A 708 14.56 -11.37 1.72
C SER A 708 14.75 -12.83 1.33
N LEU A 709 14.49 -13.74 2.25
CA LEU A 709 14.42 -15.18 2.02
C LEU A 709 12.97 -15.64 2.16
N PHE A 710 12.57 -16.56 1.30
CA PHE A 710 11.24 -17.15 1.25
C PHE A 710 11.37 -18.66 1.17
N ALA A 711 10.53 -19.40 1.88
CA ALA A 711 10.36 -20.83 1.69
C ALA A 711 8.89 -21.22 1.82
N SER A 712 8.43 -22.18 1.02
CA SER A 712 7.05 -22.65 1.01
C SER A 712 6.97 -24.15 0.79
N LEU A 713 6.00 -24.79 1.45
CA LEU A 713 5.61 -26.18 1.24
C LEU A 713 4.12 -26.20 0.90
N THR A 714 3.76 -26.81 -0.23
CA THR A 714 2.38 -26.91 -0.69
C THR A 714 2.02 -28.36 -0.95
N SER A 715 0.81 -28.74 -0.55
CA SER A 715 0.21 -30.05 -0.75
C SER A 715 -1.21 -29.88 -1.28
N ASN A 716 -1.48 -30.42 -2.46
CA ASN A 716 -2.82 -30.41 -3.05
C ASN A 716 -3.22 -31.84 -3.45
N ASP A 717 -4.32 -32.33 -2.91
CA ASP A 717 -4.94 -33.59 -3.30
C ASP A 717 -6.35 -33.31 -3.82
N THR A 718 -6.65 -33.79 -5.02
CA THR A 718 -7.96 -33.63 -5.65
C THR A 718 -8.44 -34.99 -6.15
N TRP A 719 -9.65 -35.36 -5.76
CA TRP A 719 -10.35 -36.56 -6.21
C TRP A 719 -11.55 -36.13 -7.04
N TYR A 720 -11.73 -36.67 -8.23
CA TYR A 720 -12.90 -36.35 -9.05
C TYR A 720 -13.37 -37.54 -9.86
N GLY A 721 -14.68 -37.56 -10.11
CA GLY A 721 -15.32 -38.50 -11.03
C GLY A 721 -15.16 -38.08 -12.50
N ASP A 722 -16.22 -38.20 -13.28
CA ASP A 722 -16.30 -37.72 -14.66
C ASP A 722 -16.80 -36.27 -14.76
N THR A 723 -15.84 -35.35 -14.77
CA THR A 723 -16.06 -33.91 -14.93
C THR A 723 -15.69 -33.39 -16.32
N ALA A 724 -15.33 -34.28 -17.27
CA ALA A 724 -14.70 -33.90 -18.55
C ALA A 724 -15.60 -33.02 -19.45
N ALA A 725 -16.92 -33.21 -19.38
CA ALA A 725 -17.91 -32.46 -20.17
C ALA A 725 -18.96 -31.77 -19.28
N ALA A 726 -18.52 -31.10 -18.21
CA ALA A 726 -19.41 -30.50 -17.20
C ALA A 726 -20.44 -29.49 -17.77
N THR A 727 -20.25 -28.99 -18.99
CA THR A 727 -21.14 -28.03 -19.67
C THR A 727 -22.00 -28.62 -20.79
N ASP A 728 -21.98 -29.94 -21.00
CA ASP A 728 -22.88 -30.61 -21.94
C ASP A 728 -23.85 -31.53 -21.19
N TRP A 729 -25.11 -31.07 -21.06
CA TRP A 729 -26.16 -31.84 -20.38
C TRP A 729 -26.48 -33.16 -21.08
N ASN A 730 -26.13 -33.27 -22.36
CA ASN A 730 -26.45 -34.44 -23.17
C ASN A 730 -25.26 -35.41 -23.30
N TYR A 731 -24.11 -35.08 -22.71
CA TYR A 731 -22.98 -35.99 -22.62
C TYR A 731 -23.14 -36.94 -21.43
N PRO A 732 -23.20 -38.27 -21.63
CA PRO A 732 -23.32 -39.24 -20.55
C PRO A 732 -22.02 -39.36 -19.75
N ASN A 733 -22.13 -39.39 -18.42
CA ASN A 733 -20.95 -39.55 -17.55
C ASN A 733 -20.56 -41.02 -17.51
N SER A 734 -19.25 -41.31 -17.52
CA SER A 734 -18.77 -42.61 -17.08
C SER A 734 -19.18 -42.81 -15.61
N PRO A 735 -19.91 -43.88 -15.26
CA PRO A 735 -20.26 -44.16 -13.87
C PRO A 735 -19.08 -44.71 -13.06
N PHE A 736 -17.96 -45.05 -13.70
CA PHE A 736 -16.83 -45.72 -13.05
C PHE A 736 -15.52 -44.93 -13.04
N LEU A 737 -15.44 -43.85 -13.81
CA LEU A 737 -14.24 -43.01 -13.91
C LEU A 737 -13.91 -42.38 -12.55
N ARG A 738 -12.71 -42.64 -12.05
CA ARG A 738 -12.16 -42.02 -10.84
C ARG A 738 -10.74 -41.56 -11.07
N GLN A 739 -10.48 -40.32 -10.68
CA GLN A 739 -9.21 -39.66 -10.84
C GLN A 739 -8.74 -39.12 -9.50
N VAL A 740 -7.44 -39.25 -9.24
CA VAL A 740 -6.78 -38.68 -8.06
C VAL A 740 -5.54 -37.96 -8.53
N GLN A 741 -5.48 -36.67 -8.27
CA GLN A 741 -4.32 -35.84 -8.54
C GLN A 741 -3.72 -35.37 -7.21
N THR A 742 -2.43 -35.63 -7.04
CA THR A 742 -1.65 -35.29 -5.86
C THR A 742 -0.47 -34.46 -6.31
N SER A 743 -0.33 -33.25 -5.77
CA SER A 743 0.79 -32.35 -6.03
C SER A 743 1.46 -32.00 -4.71
N ARG A 744 2.79 -32.09 -4.68
CA ARG A 744 3.64 -31.69 -3.56
C ARG A 744 4.72 -30.77 -4.09
N ILE A 745 4.82 -29.56 -3.56
CA ILE A 745 5.75 -28.53 -4.02
C ILE A 745 6.54 -28.03 -2.82
N ALA A 746 7.86 -27.96 -2.96
CA ALA A 746 8.75 -27.26 -2.04
C ALA A 746 9.44 -26.13 -2.81
N GLU A 747 9.30 -24.90 -2.33
CA GLU A 747 9.83 -23.69 -2.97
C GLU A 747 10.78 -22.96 -2.03
N THR A 748 11.80 -22.32 -2.58
CA THR A 748 12.65 -21.35 -1.89
C THR A 748 13.00 -20.20 -2.81
N GLY A 749 13.15 -19.00 -2.25
CA GLY A 749 13.42 -17.78 -2.98
C GLY A 749 14.32 -16.83 -2.21
N PHE A 750 15.09 -16.04 -2.94
CA PHE A 750 16.00 -15.04 -2.41
C PHE A 750 15.88 -13.75 -3.21
N VAL A 751 15.72 -12.62 -2.53
CA VAL A 751 15.73 -11.29 -3.14
C VAL A 751 16.80 -10.45 -2.46
N HIS A 752 17.72 -9.89 -3.25
CA HIS A 752 18.73 -8.94 -2.79
C HIS A 752 18.57 -7.59 -3.48
N ARG A 753 18.45 -6.52 -2.70
CA ARG A 753 18.38 -5.14 -3.19
C ARG A 753 19.75 -4.48 -3.02
N PHE A 754 20.42 -4.19 -4.12
CA PHE A 754 21.71 -3.49 -4.13
C PHE A 754 21.56 -1.98 -3.89
N GLY A 755 20.34 -1.49 -3.94
CA GLY A 755 19.96 -0.11 -3.73
C GLY A 755 18.65 0.16 -4.45
N PRO A 756 18.31 1.43 -4.70
CA PRO A 756 17.06 1.78 -5.35
C PRO A 756 17.01 1.34 -6.83
N GLN A 757 18.18 1.23 -7.48
CA GLN A 757 18.30 0.99 -8.92
C GLN A 757 18.57 -0.46 -9.32
N ALA A 758 18.83 -1.39 -8.38
CA ALA A 758 19.23 -2.74 -8.75
C ALA A 758 18.76 -3.78 -7.74
N ALA A 759 18.20 -4.88 -8.24
CA ALA A 759 17.73 -6.00 -7.45
C ALA A 759 18.03 -7.33 -8.15
N PHE A 760 18.35 -8.36 -7.37
CA PHE A 760 18.47 -9.74 -7.83
C PHE A 760 17.38 -10.60 -7.21
N ILE A 761 16.79 -11.48 -8.01
CA ILE A 761 15.77 -12.45 -7.61
C ILE A 761 16.27 -13.84 -8.00
N GLY A 762 16.42 -14.73 -7.02
CA GLY A 762 16.68 -16.15 -7.21
C GLY A 762 15.51 -16.98 -6.71
N TYR A 763 15.21 -18.07 -7.42
CA TYR A 763 14.11 -18.97 -7.08
C TYR A 763 14.48 -20.42 -7.40
N ALA A 764 14.08 -21.33 -6.53
CA ALA A 764 14.19 -22.75 -6.74
C ALA A 764 12.93 -23.48 -6.27
N ALA A 765 12.51 -24.50 -7.01
CA ALA A 765 11.39 -25.34 -6.63
C ALA A 765 11.67 -26.81 -6.93
N ALA A 766 11.14 -27.69 -6.09
CA ALA A 766 11.08 -29.13 -6.31
C ALA A 766 9.62 -29.58 -6.20
N THR A 767 9.14 -30.29 -7.22
CA THR A 767 7.74 -30.68 -7.32
C THR A 767 7.61 -32.17 -7.61
N ASN A 768 6.61 -32.81 -6.99
CA ASN A 768 6.17 -34.15 -7.32
C ASN A 768 4.66 -34.16 -7.60
N ASN A 769 4.29 -34.46 -8.83
CA ASN A 769 2.91 -34.55 -9.30
C ASN A 769 2.57 -35.99 -9.64
N VAL A 770 1.59 -36.56 -8.96
CA VAL A 770 1.07 -37.90 -9.21
C VAL A 770 -0.37 -37.78 -9.70
N TRP A 771 -0.67 -38.35 -10.86
CA TRP A 771 -2.03 -38.47 -11.38
C TRP A 771 -2.36 -39.95 -11.56
N ASN A 772 -3.32 -40.42 -10.77
CA ASN A 772 -3.90 -41.74 -10.89
C ASN A 772 -5.26 -41.62 -11.56
N TRP A 773 -5.47 -42.43 -12.58
CA TRP A 773 -6.67 -42.43 -13.39
C TRP A 773 -7.15 -43.88 -13.53
N LYS A 774 -8.40 -44.13 -13.14
CA LYS A 774 -9.01 -45.45 -13.18
C LYS A 774 -10.39 -45.34 -13.80
N ASP A 775 -10.65 -46.09 -14.86
CA ASP A 775 -11.96 -46.12 -15.50
C ASP A 775 -12.34 -47.55 -15.89
N ARG A 776 -13.64 -47.75 -16.08
CA ARG A 776 -14.25 -49.02 -16.47
C ARG A 776 -15.36 -48.77 -17.50
N ASP A 777 -15.07 -48.23 -18.68
CA ASP A 777 -16.02 -48.22 -19.82
C ASP A 777 -15.29 -47.88 -21.16
N TYR A 778 -15.80 -48.15 -22.38
CA TYR A 778 -17.15 -47.84 -22.92
C TYR A 778 -17.59 -48.75 -24.11
N SER A 779 -18.89 -49.07 -24.20
CA SER A 779 -19.52 -49.80 -25.33
C SER A 779 -20.01 -48.87 -26.44
N PHE A 780 -19.85 -49.23 -27.71
CA PHE A 780 -20.47 -48.51 -28.83
C PHE A 780 -21.36 -49.44 -29.63
N VAL A 781 -22.60 -49.01 -29.89
CA VAL A 781 -23.43 -49.63 -30.92
C VAL A 781 -23.06 -48.96 -32.24
N SER A 782 -22.33 -49.65 -33.11
CA SER A 782 -22.18 -49.21 -34.49
C SER A 782 -23.55 -49.30 -35.16
N LEU A 783 -24.18 -48.17 -35.44
CA LEU A 783 -25.43 -48.09 -36.23
C LEU A 783 -25.15 -47.92 -37.73
N ALA A 784 -23.87 -47.86 -38.14
CA ALA A 784 -23.48 -47.57 -39.52
C ALA A 784 -23.70 -48.75 -40.47
N ASP A 785 -23.76 -49.97 -39.94
CA ASP A 785 -24.08 -51.19 -40.68
C ASP A 785 -25.01 -52.02 -39.80
N ASN A 786 -26.00 -52.68 -40.40
CA ASN A 786 -27.12 -53.38 -39.74
C ASN A 786 -26.72 -54.64 -38.93
N ASP A 787 -25.53 -54.64 -38.32
CA ASP A 787 -24.92 -55.76 -37.59
C ASP A 787 -24.96 -55.55 -36.07
N VAL A 788 -25.04 -56.70 -35.38
CA VAL A 788 -25.24 -56.95 -33.94
C VAL A 788 -24.51 -55.98 -32.99
N PRO A 789 -25.09 -55.61 -31.82
CA PRO A 789 -24.42 -54.77 -30.82
C PRO A 789 -23.09 -55.38 -30.35
N ALA A 790 -21.99 -54.67 -30.56
CA ALA A 790 -20.68 -55.01 -29.98
C ALA A 790 -20.46 -54.20 -28.69
N THR A 791 -20.12 -54.88 -27.59
CA THR A 791 -19.73 -54.23 -26.34
C THR A 791 -18.23 -54.41 -26.16
N GLU A 792 -17.46 -53.35 -26.35
CA GLU A 792 -16.09 -53.25 -25.85
C GLU A 792 -16.14 -52.77 -24.39
N SER A 793 -15.36 -53.39 -23.53
CA SER A 793 -15.20 -52.92 -22.14
C SER A 793 -13.71 -52.90 -21.81
N TYR A 794 -13.24 -51.78 -21.28
CA TYR A 794 -11.84 -51.60 -20.90
C TYR A 794 -11.75 -51.39 -19.40
N LEU A 795 -10.94 -52.20 -18.69
CA LEU A 795 -10.45 -51.78 -17.39
C LEU A 795 -9.14 -51.03 -17.62
N GLN A 796 -9.16 -49.71 -17.45
CA GLN A 796 -7.96 -48.92 -17.64
C GLN A 796 -7.48 -48.34 -16.31
N TYR A 797 -6.21 -48.57 -16.00
CA TYR A 797 -5.51 -47.94 -14.90
C TYR A 797 -4.28 -47.24 -15.44
N ARG A 798 -4.18 -45.93 -15.21
CA ARG A 798 -3.02 -45.12 -15.57
C ARG A 798 -2.50 -44.45 -14.31
N ARG A 799 -1.18 -44.47 -14.14
CA ARG A 799 -0.48 -43.70 -13.11
C ARG A 799 0.62 -42.92 -13.79
N MET A 800 0.61 -41.61 -13.62
CA MET A 800 1.66 -40.70 -14.06
C MET A 800 2.28 -40.05 -12.84
N GLU A 801 3.59 -40.20 -12.65
CA GLU A 801 4.35 -39.50 -11.62
C GLU A 801 5.43 -38.66 -12.29
N ARG A 802 5.34 -37.34 -12.13
CA ARG A 802 6.31 -36.37 -12.65
C ARG A 802 7.02 -35.68 -11.49
N ARG A 803 8.35 -35.78 -11.47
CA ARG A 803 9.21 -35.12 -10.47
C ARG A 803 10.13 -34.15 -11.16
N TYR A 804 10.18 -32.90 -10.73
CA TYR A 804 11.02 -31.90 -11.38
C TYR A 804 11.60 -30.89 -10.41
N VAL A 805 12.72 -30.30 -10.83
CA VAL A 805 13.41 -29.19 -10.17
C VAL A 805 13.43 -28.01 -11.13
N SER A 806 13.12 -26.83 -10.62
CA SER A 806 13.27 -25.55 -11.31
C SER A 806 14.27 -24.69 -10.58
N LEU A 807 15.19 -24.06 -11.33
CA LEU A 807 16.13 -23.06 -10.86
C LEU A 807 16.00 -21.83 -11.73
N GLN A 808 15.82 -20.65 -11.14
CA GLN A 808 15.59 -19.41 -11.89
C GLN A 808 16.36 -18.27 -11.24
N GLY A 809 16.88 -17.36 -12.07
CA GLY A 809 17.58 -16.17 -11.63
C GLY A 809 17.25 -14.97 -12.51
N GLN A 810 17.09 -13.79 -11.92
CA GLN A 810 16.83 -12.55 -12.62
C GLN A 810 17.54 -11.38 -11.95
N GLN A 811 18.24 -10.59 -12.74
CA GLN A 811 18.79 -9.30 -12.38
C GLN A 811 17.92 -8.20 -12.97
N GLN A 812 17.51 -7.25 -12.13
CA GLN A 812 16.83 -6.03 -12.54
C GLN A 812 17.75 -4.83 -12.34
N LEU A 813 17.78 -3.92 -13.31
CA LEU A 813 18.61 -2.71 -13.34
C LEU A 813 17.79 -1.52 -13.85
N ILE A 814 17.76 -0.43 -13.09
CA ILE A 814 17.15 0.84 -13.47
C ILE A 814 18.27 1.77 -13.93
N LEU A 815 18.32 2.05 -15.23
CA LEU A 815 19.38 2.79 -15.90
C LEU A 815 18.80 4.10 -16.47
N GLY A 816 18.55 5.07 -15.59
CA GLY A 816 17.87 6.31 -15.97
C GLY A 816 16.41 6.05 -16.36
N ASP A 817 16.10 6.24 -17.64
CA ASP A 817 14.77 6.01 -18.20
C ASP A 817 14.55 4.56 -18.69
N HIS A 818 15.53 3.69 -18.50
CA HIS A 818 15.46 2.26 -18.81
C HIS A 818 15.26 1.42 -17.56
N THR A 819 14.46 0.37 -17.65
CA THR A 819 14.41 -0.72 -16.66
C THR A 819 14.70 -2.02 -17.36
N LEU A 820 15.93 -2.51 -17.23
CA LEU A 820 16.44 -3.72 -17.85
C LEU A 820 16.32 -4.90 -16.88
N LEU A 821 15.66 -5.96 -17.33
CA LEU A 821 15.51 -7.23 -16.66
C LEU A 821 16.26 -8.28 -17.48
N VAL A 822 17.22 -8.97 -16.88
CA VAL A 822 17.96 -10.06 -17.51
C VAL A 822 17.85 -11.28 -16.63
N GLY A 823 17.49 -12.43 -17.20
CA GLY A 823 17.35 -13.64 -16.41
C GLY A 823 17.51 -14.91 -17.21
N GLY A 824 17.42 -16.02 -16.48
CA GLY A 824 17.44 -17.34 -17.05
C GLY A 824 16.79 -18.35 -16.11
N ASP A 825 16.41 -19.47 -16.71
CA ASP A 825 15.73 -20.55 -16.03
C ASP A 825 16.28 -21.90 -16.51
N TYR A 826 16.30 -22.85 -15.59
CA TYR A 826 16.53 -24.25 -15.86
C TYR A 826 15.42 -25.06 -15.19
N PHE A 827 14.87 -26.00 -15.94
CA PHE A 827 13.86 -26.93 -15.48
C PHE A 827 14.29 -28.34 -15.91
N GLY A 828 14.26 -29.30 -14.99
CA GLY A 828 14.63 -30.68 -15.30
C GLY A 828 13.84 -31.65 -14.44
N GLY A 829 13.36 -32.74 -15.04
CA GLY A 829 12.55 -33.71 -14.31
C GLY A 829 12.47 -35.08 -14.96
N GLU A 830 11.86 -36.00 -14.21
CA GLU A 830 11.64 -37.39 -14.55
C GLU A 830 10.14 -37.69 -14.66
N LEU A 831 9.79 -38.67 -15.48
CA LEU A 831 8.42 -39.14 -15.68
C LEU A 831 8.40 -40.66 -15.52
N ASP A 832 7.63 -41.16 -14.55
CA ASP A 832 7.23 -42.56 -14.45
C ASP A 832 5.77 -42.68 -14.87
N TYR A 833 5.53 -43.30 -16.02
CA TYR A 833 4.21 -43.50 -16.58
C TYR A 833 3.88 -44.98 -16.67
N MET A 834 2.82 -45.39 -16.01
CA MET A 834 2.30 -46.75 -16.03
C MET A 834 0.91 -46.75 -16.65
N ARG A 835 0.69 -47.67 -17.59
CA ARG A 835 -0.61 -47.98 -18.17
C ARG A 835 -0.87 -49.48 -18.05
N LYS A 836 -2.00 -49.84 -17.47
CA LYS A 836 -2.52 -51.21 -17.47
C LYS A 836 -3.90 -51.18 -18.11
N ASN A 837 -4.08 -51.87 -19.23
CA ASN A 837 -5.40 -52.09 -19.82
C ASN A 837 -5.74 -53.58 -19.75
N GLN A 838 -7.00 -53.87 -19.49
CA GLN A 838 -7.59 -55.17 -19.68
C GLN A 838 -8.73 -55.00 -20.69
N ASP A 839 -8.53 -55.55 -21.89
CA ASP A 839 -9.44 -55.36 -23.02
C ASP A 839 -10.42 -56.54 -23.09
N PHE A 840 -11.71 -56.27 -23.03
CA PHE A 840 -12.77 -57.26 -23.22
C PHE A 840 -13.49 -56.97 -24.55
N TYR A 841 -13.36 -57.86 -25.52
CA TYR A 841 -14.16 -57.83 -26.74
C TYR A 841 -15.28 -58.89 -26.66
N ASN A 842 -16.55 -58.47 -26.75
CA ASN A 842 -17.67 -59.39 -26.98
C ASN A 842 -17.88 -59.68 -28.49
N TYR A 843 -16.81 -59.71 -29.27
CA TYR A 843 -16.85 -60.16 -30.67
C TYR A 843 -16.15 -61.52 -30.72
N TYR A 844 -16.93 -62.60 -30.75
CA TYR A 844 -16.49 -64.01 -30.80
C TYR A 844 -15.90 -64.65 -29.52
N GLY A 845 -16.07 -64.05 -28.33
CA GLY A 845 -15.68 -64.70 -27.06
C GLY A 845 -14.15 -64.82 -26.86
N ARG A 846 -13.36 -63.92 -27.44
CA ARG A 846 -11.90 -63.90 -27.30
C ARG A 846 -11.47 -62.88 -26.24
N LEU A 847 -10.98 -63.36 -25.10
CA LEU A 847 -10.26 -62.54 -24.12
C LEU A 847 -8.86 -62.22 -24.68
N LEU A 848 -8.54 -60.94 -24.85
CA LEU A 848 -7.15 -60.51 -25.02
C LEU A 848 -6.48 -60.47 -23.63
N GLY A 849 -5.19 -60.79 -23.57
CA GLY A 849 -4.44 -60.76 -22.32
C GLY A 849 -4.24 -59.34 -21.79
N ASP A 850 -4.05 -59.20 -20.48
CA ASP A 850 -3.69 -57.94 -19.83
C ASP A 850 -2.50 -57.27 -20.55
N THR A 851 -2.70 -56.04 -21.05
CA THR A 851 -1.59 -55.23 -21.57
C THR A 851 -1.06 -54.33 -20.45
N TYR A 852 0.18 -54.56 -20.05
CA TYR A 852 0.88 -53.77 -19.06
C TYR A 852 2.07 -53.07 -19.70
N THR A 853 2.14 -51.76 -19.55
CA THR A 853 3.27 -50.97 -20.04
C THR A 853 3.68 -49.96 -18.98
N ARG A 854 4.96 -49.94 -18.63
CA ARG A 854 5.54 -48.95 -17.74
C ARG A 854 6.75 -48.33 -18.42
N TYR A 855 6.77 -47.02 -18.45
CA TYR A 855 7.82 -46.22 -19.03
C TYR A 855 8.42 -45.34 -17.93
N HIS A 856 9.75 -45.29 -17.86
CA HIS A 856 10.46 -44.39 -16.98
C HIS A 856 11.45 -43.57 -17.82
N TYR A 857 11.30 -42.25 -17.79
CA TYR A 857 12.12 -41.31 -18.53
C TYR A 857 12.91 -40.44 -17.55
N ASN A 858 14.23 -40.36 -17.75
CA ASN A 858 15.14 -39.56 -16.95
C ASN A 858 16.31 -39.01 -17.79
N PRO A 859 16.37 -37.70 -18.09
CA PRO A 859 15.32 -36.71 -17.85
C PRO A 859 14.17 -36.88 -18.86
N ALA A 860 12.94 -36.78 -18.39
CA ALA A 860 11.74 -36.77 -19.23
C ALA A 860 11.45 -35.39 -19.81
N ASP A 861 11.66 -34.37 -18.99
CA ASP A 861 11.40 -32.98 -19.31
C ASP A 861 12.68 -32.19 -18.99
N ARG A 862 13.16 -31.37 -19.93
CA ARG A 862 14.30 -30.48 -19.72
C ARG A 862 14.07 -29.17 -20.45
N THR A 863 14.22 -28.05 -19.76
CA THR A 863 14.19 -26.73 -20.37
C THR A 863 15.36 -25.89 -19.86
N ALA A 864 15.99 -25.14 -20.76
CA ALA A 864 16.91 -24.08 -20.41
C ALA A 864 16.52 -22.81 -21.19
N GLY A 865 16.43 -21.70 -20.47
CA GLY A 865 16.02 -20.41 -21.01
C GLY A 865 16.93 -19.29 -20.56
N VAL A 866 17.14 -18.30 -21.44
CA VAL A 866 17.70 -16.99 -21.10
C VAL A 866 16.86 -15.91 -21.75
N TYR A 867 16.72 -14.77 -21.09
CA TYR A 867 15.97 -13.63 -21.61
C TYR A 867 16.54 -12.30 -21.14
N ALA A 868 16.30 -11.27 -21.95
CA ALA A 868 16.43 -9.87 -21.57
C ALA A 868 15.14 -9.13 -21.97
N MET A 869 14.69 -8.20 -21.14
CA MET A 869 13.54 -7.33 -21.35
C MET A 869 13.89 -5.93 -20.87
N ASP A 870 13.74 -4.92 -21.70
CA ASP A 870 13.96 -3.52 -21.34
C ASP A 870 12.67 -2.72 -21.48
N TYR A 871 12.35 -1.95 -20.44
CA TYR A 871 11.28 -0.96 -20.46
C TYR A 871 11.90 0.43 -20.62
N TRP A 872 11.75 1.00 -21.80
CA TRP A 872 12.34 2.28 -22.16
C TRP A 872 11.28 3.39 -22.12
N LYS A 873 11.37 4.27 -21.12
CA LYS A 873 10.54 5.47 -20.97
C LYS A 873 11.06 6.57 -21.89
N ILE A 874 10.64 6.56 -23.15
CA ILE A 874 11.18 7.47 -24.20
C ILE A 874 10.85 8.94 -23.90
N VAL A 875 9.57 9.20 -23.56
CA VAL A 875 9.06 10.51 -23.15
C VAL A 875 7.92 10.28 -22.14
N PRO A 876 7.49 11.30 -21.36
CA PRO A 876 6.34 11.15 -20.48
C PRO A 876 5.12 10.59 -21.23
N GLY A 877 4.58 9.48 -20.73
CA GLY A 877 3.43 8.79 -21.34
C GLY A 877 3.78 7.79 -22.45
N LEU A 878 5.04 7.65 -22.90
CA LEU A 878 5.43 6.65 -23.90
C LEU A 878 6.51 5.69 -23.36
N VAL A 879 6.14 4.42 -23.23
CA VAL A 879 7.05 3.33 -22.85
C VAL A 879 7.15 2.34 -24.00
N ALA A 880 8.37 2.11 -24.49
CA ALA A 880 8.67 1.01 -25.41
C ALA A 880 9.18 -0.20 -24.61
N GLU A 881 8.77 -1.39 -25.00
CA GLU A 881 9.18 -2.65 -24.38
C GLU A 881 9.93 -3.47 -25.41
N LEU A 882 11.17 -3.84 -25.10
CA LEU A 882 12.05 -4.56 -26.02
C LEU A 882 12.59 -5.80 -25.31
N GLY A 883 12.20 -6.98 -25.78
CA GLY A 883 12.59 -8.24 -25.19
C GLY A 883 13.09 -9.24 -26.22
N LEU A 884 14.06 -10.04 -25.79
CA LEU A 884 14.57 -11.17 -26.55
C LEU A 884 14.87 -12.30 -25.58
N GLY A 885 14.31 -13.46 -25.86
CA GLY A 885 14.64 -14.71 -25.18
C GLY A 885 15.18 -15.77 -26.12
N TYR A 886 15.77 -16.80 -25.54
CA TYR A 886 16.06 -18.07 -26.20
C TYR A 886 15.70 -19.19 -25.25
N ASN A 887 14.93 -20.16 -25.73
CA ASN A 887 14.52 -21.33 -24.96
C ASN A 887 14.84 -22.59 -25.76
N ALA A 888 15.34 -23.61 -25.06
CA ALA A 888 15.47 -24.98 -25.56
C ALA A 888 14.67 -25.90 -24.64
N VAL A 889 13.70 -26.62 -25.20
CA VAL A 889 12.68 -27.42 -24.50
C VAL A 889 12.72 -28.85 -25.02
N THR A 890 12.80 -29.79 -24.10
CA THR A 890 12.58 -31.23 -24.29
C THR A 890 11.36 -31.58 -23.44
N ALA A 891 10.25 -31.99 -24.06
CA ALA A 891 8.98 -32.19 -23.36
C ALA A 891 8.37 -33.57 -23.67
N SER A 892 8.14 -34.36 -22.63
CA SER A 892 7.51 -35.68 -22.71
C SER A 892 5.99 -35.60 -22.88
N ARG A 893 5.42 -36.49 -23.70
CA ARG A 893 3.97 -36.64 -23.89
C ARG A 893 3.46 -37.92 -23.21
N ALA A 894 2.28 -37.85 -22.61
CA ALA A 894 1.74 -38.96 -21.81
C ALA A 894 1.45 -40.21 -22.65
N GLY A 895 2.31 -41.22 -22.56
CA GLY A 895 2.16 -42.48 -23.29
C GLY A 895 2.92 -42.58 -24.61
N TRP A 896 3.86 -41.68 -24.87
CA TRP A 896 4.78 -41.75 -26.02
C TRP A 896 6.24 -41.90 -25.58
N ALA A 897 7.01 -42.65 -26.39
CA ALA A 897 8.35 -43.10 -26.06
C ALA A 897 9.40 -41.98 -26.08
N ASP A 898 9.34 -41.09 -27.07
CA ASP A 898 10.35 -40.06 -27.26
C ASP A 898 9.82 -38.70 -26.76
N PRO A 899 10.68 -37.84 -26.17
CA PRO A 899 10.32 -36.48 -25.87
C PRO A 899 10.39 -35.61 -27.13
N ILE A 900 9.54 -34.57 -27.18
CA ILE A 900 9.54 -33.59 -28.26
C ILE A 900 10.57 -32.51 -27.94
N GLU A 901 11.54 -32.32 -28.85
CA GLU A 901 12.58 -31.29 -28.74
C GLU A 901 12.28 -30.08 -29.63
N ARG A 902 12.32 -28.89 -29.04
CA ARG A 902 12.13 -27.60 -29.72
C ARG A 902 13.08 -26.57 -29.14
N GLN A 903 13.56 -25.67 -29.98
CA GLN A 903 14.32 -24.51 -29.53
C GLN A 903 13.98 -23.31 -30.40
N GLY A 904 14.08 -22.11 -29.85
CA GLY A 904 13.75 -20.92 -30.60
C GLY A 904 14.04 -19.64 -29.85
N PHE A 905 14.14 -18.57 -30.63
CA PHE A 905 14.16 -17.21 -30.14
C PHE A 905 12.74 -16.72 -29.82
N SER A 906 12.64 -15.94 -28.76
CA SER A 906 11.40 -15.41 -28.23
C SER A 906 11.42 -13.87 -28.27
N PRO A 907 11.24 -13.23 -29.45
CA PRO A 907 11.19 -11.77 -29.54
C PRO A 907 9.91 -11.21 -28.94
N ARG A 908 10.02 -10.09 -28.23
CA ARG A 908 8.92 -9.38 -27.56
C ARG A 908 9.07 -7.88 -27.81
N LEU A 909 8.04 -7.24 -28.33
CA LEU A 909 8.03 -5.82 -28.68
C LEU A 909 6.71 -5.21 -28.22
N GLY A 910 6.77 -4.13 -27.45
CA GLY A 910 5.60 -3.46 -26.91
C GLY A 910 5.70 -1.94 -27.02
N ILE A 911 4.55 -1.29 -27.15
CA ILE A 911 4.40 0.16 -27.03
C ILE A 911 3.22 0.40 -26.10
N ASN A 912 3.43 1.19 -25.05
CA ASN A 912 2.39 1.73 -24.19
C ASN A 912 2.46 3.26 -24.30
N TRP A 913 1.47 3.86 -24.96
CA TRP A 913 1.47 5.26 -25.33
C TRP A 913 0.21 5.97 -24.85
N GLN A 914 0.33 6.77 -23.80
CA GLN A 914 -0.64 7.76 -23.40
C GLN A 914 -0.59 8.94 -24.39
N ILE A 915 -1.42 8.87 -25.43
CA ILE A 915 -1.49 9.86 -26.53
C ILE A 915 -1.93 11.21 -25.98
N THR A 916 -2.90 11.19 -25.07
CA THR A 916 -3.41 12.35 -24.33
C THR A 916 -3.64 11.94 -22.88
N GLY A 917 -3.91 12.87 -21.97
CA GLY A 917 -4.22 12.54 -20.56
C GLY A 917 -5.30 11.47 -20.40
N ASP A 918 -6.22 11.41 -21.37
CA ASP A 918 -7.44 10.61 -21.34
C ASP A 918 -7.41 9.38 -22.28
N HIS A 919 -6.42 9.26 -23.15
CA HIS A 919 -6.35 8.17 -24.13
C HIS A 919 -4.99 7.46 -24.13
N THR A 920 -5.02 6.14 -24.02
CA THR A 920 -3.84 5.27 -24.06
C THR A 920 -3.98 4.24 -25.18
N LEU A 921 -2.96 4.12 -26.01
CA LEU A 921 -2.81 3.10 -27.03
C LEU A 921 -1.73 2.10 -26.60
N ARG A 922 -2.02 0.81 -26.74
CA ARG A 922 -1.12 -0.29 -26.45
C ARG A 922 -0.95 -1.15 -27.69
N LEU A 923 0.28 -1.44 -28.08
CA LEU A 923 0.58 -2.37 -29.16
C LEU A 923 1.56 -3.41 -28.63
N ALA A 924 1.33 -4.68 -28.94
CA ALA A 924 2.18 -5.77 -28.52
C ALA A 924 2.42 -6.74 -29.68
N PHE A 925 3.65 -7.20 -29.79
CA PHE A 925 4.04 -8.37 -30.56
C PHE A 925 4.90 -9.25 -29.66
N GLN A 926 4.56 -10.52 -29.58
CA GLN A 926 5.44 -11.49 -28.97
C GLN A 926 5.38 -12.81 -29.72
N ARG A 927 6.54 -13.43 -29.91
CA ARG A 927 6.63 -14.83 -30.29
C ARG A 927 7.46 -15.53 -29.24
N TYR A 928 7.02 -16.67 -28.75
CA TYR A 928 7.73 -17.39 -27.71
C TYR A 928 7.48 -18.89 -27.79
N LEU A 929 8.41 -19.65 -27.22
CA LEU A 929 8.30 -21.09 -27.03
C LEU A 929 7.74 -21.36 -25.64
N ASN A 930 6.64 -22.12 -25.53
CA ASN A 930 6.09 -22.54 -24.24
C ASN A 930 7.10 -23.44 -23.52
N ALA A 931 7.47 -23.04 -22.32
CA ALA A 931 8.43 -23.68 -21.45
C ALA A 931 7.78 -23.82 -20.06
N HIS A 932 7.56 -25.05 -19.60
CA HIS A 932 6.99 -25.40 -18.29
C HIS A 932 5.69 -24.65 -17.91
N ALA A 933 4.91 -24.18 -18.89
CA ALA A 933 3.84 -23.19 -18.70
C ALA A 933 2.68 -23.70 -17.82
N LEU A 934 2.44 -25.01 -17.83
CA LEU A 934 1.39 -25.68 -17.03
C LEU A 934 1.96 -26.43 -15.81
N LEU A 935 3.29 -26.52 -15.68
CA LEU A 935 3.97 -27.34 -14.68
C LEU A 935 4.57 -26.49 -13.56
N GLN A 936 5.13 -25.32 -13.86
CA GLN A 936 5.79 -24.46 -12.87
C GLN A 936 5.64 -22.99 -13.25
N SER A 937 5.50 -22.12 -12.25
CA SER A 937 5.52 -20.67 -12.49
C SER A 937 6.94 -20.18 -12.81
N SER A 938 7.04 -19.17 -13.66
CA SER A 938 8.30 -18.51 -14.03
C SER A 938 8.42 -17.13 -13.38
N ILE A 939 9.64 -16.64 -13.10
CA ILE A 939 9.89 -15.25 -12.71
C ILE A 939 10.10 -14.32 -13.91
N ALA A 940 10.15 -14.86 -15.13
CA ALA A 940 10.23 -14.06 -16.35
C ALA A 940 9.01 -13.16 -16.52
N PRO A 941 9.14 -11.97 -17.16
CA PRO A 941 8.00 -11.11 -17.44
C PRO A 941 6.85 -11.86 -18.12
N SER A 942 5.65 -11.76 -17.55
CA SER A 942 4.48 -12.54 -18.00
C SER A 942 3.73 -11.88 -19.16
N GLU A 943 4.06 -10.64 -19.53
CA GLU A 943 3.27 -9.82 -20.47
C GLU A 943 4.13 -8.81 -21.25
N VAL A 944 3.55 -8.31 -22.35
CA VAL A 944 4.09 -7.23 -23.18
C VAL A 944 3.01 -6.18 -23.40
N ALA A 945 3.27 -4.92 -23.03
CA ALA A 945 2.33 -3.81 -23.17
C ALA A 945 0.90 -4.06 -22.62
N GLY A 946 0.75 -4.89 -21.58
CA GLY A 946 -0.55 -5.27 -21.02
C GLY A 946 -1.24 -6.43 -21.75
N PHE A 947 -0.49 -7.21 -22.53
CA PHE A 947 -0.96 -8.44 -23.15
C PHE A 947 -0.24 -9.63 -22.52
N PRO A 948 -0.93 -10.45 -21.70
CA PRO A 948 -0.30 -11.61 -21.07
C PRO A 948 0.15 -12.62 -22.12
N GLY A 949 1.34 -13.18 -21.93
CA GLY A 949 1.86 -14.34 -22.64
C GLY A 949 1.46 -15.66 -21.96
N SER A 950 2.30 -16.69 -22.09
CA SER A 950 2.11 -18.01 -21.47
C SER A 950 0.71 -18.61 -21.65
N LEU A 951 0.20 -18.55 -22.88
CA LEU A 951 -1.06 -19.19 -23.27
C LEU A 951 -1.05 -20.67 -22.87
N ASN A 952 -2.15 -21.15 -22.27
CA ASN A 952 -2.33 -22.56 -21.90
C ASN A 952 -2.24 -23.45 -23.15
N ALA A 953 -1.05 -23.96 -23.46
CA ALA A 953 -0.75 -24.90 -24.53
C ALA A 953 0.43 -25.78 -24.09
N ASP A 954 0.56 -26.97 -24.67
CA ASP A 954 1.59 -27.93 -24.26
C ASP A 954 3.01 -27.38 -24.41
N ASP A 955 3.91 -27.80 -23.53
CA ASP A 955 5.32 -27.41 -23.59
C ASP A 955 5.94 -27.80 -24.94
N GLY A 956 6.77 -26.92 -25.50
CA GLY A 956 7.30 -27.01 -26.86
C GLY A 956 6.41 -26.34 -27.93
N SER A 957 5.21 -25.87 -27.57
CA SER A 957 4.37 -25.10 -28.50
C SER A 957 5.01 -23.75 -28.83
N THR A 958 5.02 -23.38 -30.11
CA THR A 958 5.39 -22.01 -30.53
C THR A 958 4.14 -21.16 -30.59
N VAL A 959 4.12 -20.06 -29.84
CA VAL A 959 3.00 -19.12 -29.79
C VAL A 959 3.44 -17.79 -30.39
N THR A 960 2.66 -17.25 -31.31
CA THR A 960 2.81 -15.88 -31.82
C THR A 960 1.57 -15.09 -31.46
N GLU A 961 1.74 -13.93 -30.84
CA GLU A 961 0.66 -13.05 -30.41
C GLU A 961 0.89 -11.63 -30.91
N LEU A 962 -0.16 -11.03 -31.44
CA LEU A 962 -0.28 -9.61 -31.72
C LEU A 962 -1.44 -9.06 -30.91
N GLY A 963 -1.21 -7.92 -30.26
CA GLY A 963 -2.19 -7.22 -29.45
C GLY A 963 -2.27 -5.75 -29.86
N ALA A 964 -3.50 -5.23 -29.96
CA ALA A 964 -3.74 -3.80 -30.07
C ALA A 964 -4.84 -3.41 -29.08
N GLY A 965 -4.56 -2.46 -28.21
CA GLY A 965 -5.45 -2.02 -27.15
C GLY A 965 -5.64 -0.52 -27.19
N TRP A 966 -6.87 -0.06 -26.99
CA TRP A 966 -7.19 1.35 -26.84
C TRP A 966 -8.00 1.55 -25.56
N GLU A 967 -7.54 2.48 -24.75
CA GLU A 967 -8.12 2.86 -23.48
C GLU A 967 -8.51 4.34 -23.56
N ALA A 968 -9.73 4.66 -23.15
CA ALA A 968 -10.27 6.01 -23.17
C ALA A 968 -10.99 6.33 -21.87
N GLN A 969 -10.67 7.46 -21.27
CA GLN A 969 -11.42 8.08 -20.18
C GLN A 969 -12.17 9.28 -20.75
N TRP A 970 -13.49 9.22 -20.82
CA TRP A 970 -14.28 10.27 -21.47
C TRP A 970 -14.62 11.43 -20.51
N ASP A 971 -14.81 11.08 -19.25
CA ASP A 971 -15.07 12.00 -18.14
C ASP A 971 -14.54 11.37 -16.83
N GLU A 972 -14.82 11.97 -15.67
CA GLU A 972 -14.39 11.43 -14.37
C GLU A 972 -15.03 10.08 -14.02
N ASP A 973 -16.12 9.72 -14.69
CA ASP A 973 -16.97 8.59 -14.34
C ASP A 973 -17.05 7.51 -15.44
N THR A 974 -16.56 7.76 -16.67
CA THR A 974 -16.80 6.92 -17.85
C THR A 974 -15.51 6.50 -18.54
N PHE A 975 -15.37 5.19 -18.74
CA PHE A 975 -14.15 4.56 -19.25
C PHE A 975 -14.48 3.55 -20.32
N THR A 976 -13.62 3.42 -21.32
CA THR A 976 -13.73 2.43 -22.39
C THR A 976 -12.39 1.74 -22.59
N VAL A 977 -12.45 0.43 -22.81
CA VAL A 977 -11.30 -0.40 -23.10
C VAL A 977 -11.66 -1.29 -24.27
N ALA A 978 -10.98 -1.15 -25.40
CA ALA A 978 -11.13 -2.02 -26.55
C ALA A 978 -9.82 -2.73 -26.83
N ARG A 979 -9.86 -4.03 -27.12
CA ARG A 979 -8.66 -4.83 -27.43
C ARG A 979 -8.90 -5.76 -28.61
N LEU A 980 -7.89 -5.90 -29.44
CA LEU A 980 -7.80 -6.83 -30.54
C LEU A 980 -6.62 -7.78 -30.27
N TYR A 981 -6.85 -9.05 -30.54
CA TYR A 981 -5.89 -10.12 -30.34
C TYR A 981 -5.82 -10.98 -31.60
N TYR A 982 -4.61 -11.31 -31.99
CA TYR A 982 -4.32 -12.38 -32.93
C TYR A 982 -3.34 -13.33 -32.26
N HIS A 983 -3.71 -14.60 -32.14
CA HIS A 983 -2.82 -15.64 -31.66
C HIS A 983 -2.67 -16.73 -32.73
N ARG A 984 -1.46 -17.24 -32.91
CA ARG A 984 -1.18 -18.47 -33.65
C ARG A 984 -0.43 -19.42 -32.75
N VAL A 985 -0.99 -20.60 -32.54
CA VAL A 985 -0.44 -21.64 -31.70
C VAL A 985 -0.05 -22.80 -32.60
N VAL A 986 1.24 -23.12 -32.62
CA VAL A 986 1.77 -24.32 -33.27
C VAL A 986 2.15 -25.31 -32.18
N ASN A 987 1.27 -26.28 -31.94
CA ASN A 987 1.42 -27.28 -30.88
C ASN A 987 1.98 -28.59 -31.45
N PRO A 988 3.22 -28.99 -31.11
CA PRO A 988 3.78 -30.26 -31.55
C PRO A 988 3.20 -31.43 -30.73
N GLN A 989 2.73 -32.46 -31.42
CA GLN A 989 2.08 -33.63 -30.85
C GLN A 989 2.42 -34.88 -31.67
N TYR A 990 2.28 -36.06 -31.08
CA TYR A 990 2.40 -37.30 -31.83
C TYR A 990 1.15 -37.58 -32.67
N ASP A 991 1.34 -38.07 -33.89
CA ASP A 991 0.27 -38.52 -34.78
C ASP A 991 -0.40 -39.76 -34.16
N PRO A 992 -1.68 -39.70 -33.76
CA PRO A 992 -2.34 -40.81 -33.08
C PRO A 992 -2.70 -41.97 -34.03
N TYR A 993 -2.53 -41.81 -35.35
CA TYR A 993 -2.91 -42.79 -36.37
C TYR A 993 -1.74 -43.28 -37.24
N ALA A 994 -0.56 -42.66 -37.16
CA ALA A 994 0.69 -43.18 -37.73
C ALA A 994 1.40 -44.13 -36.74
N THR A 995 2.52 -44.74 -37.16
CA THR A 995 3.46 -45.37 -36.22
C THR A 995 3.78 -44.36 -35.10
N TYR A 996 3.85 -44.82 -33.84
CA TYR A 996 3.92 -44.00 -32.62
C TYR A 996 5.18 -43.11 -32.49
N ASP A 997 5.90 -42.88 -33.58
CA ASP A 997 7.17 -42.15 -33.72
C ASP A 997 7.04 -40.84 -34.53
N ARG A 998 5.90 -40.58 -35.21
CA ARG A 998 5.73 -39.37 -36.02
C ARG A 998 5.20 -38.20 -35.19
N VAL A 999 5.95 -37.09 -35.15
CA VAL A 999 5.50 -35.79 -34.61
C VAL A 999 4.83 -34.97 -35.73
N ILE A 1000 3.69 -34.36 -35.42
CA ILE A 1000 2.95 -33.43 -36.27
C ILE A 1000 2.70 -32.11 -35.53
N ASP A 1001 2.67 -31.01 -36.27
CA ASP A 1001 2.37 -29.69 -35.72
C ASP A 1001 0.89 -29.35 -35.93
N TYR A 1002 0.17 -29.15 -34.83
CA TYR A 1002 -1.21 -28.66 -34.84
C TYR A 1002 -1.20 -27.13 -34.84
N ASP A 1003 -1.59 -26.53 -35.96
CA ASP A 1003 -1.61 -25.07 -36.14
C ASP A 1003 -3.03 -24.52 -36.03
N VAL A 1004 -3.24 -23.68 -35.01
CA VAL A 1004 -4.51 -23.02 -34.72
C VAL A 1004 -4.29 -21.51 -34.67
N THR A 1005 -5.08 -20.80 -35.48
CA THR A 1005 -5.12 -19.33 -35.44
C THR A 1005 -6.40 -18.86 -34.76
N ARG A 1006 -6.27 -17.89 -33.85
CA ARG A 1006 -7.38 -17.25 -33.15
C ARG A 1006 -7.36 -15.74 -33.36
N TYR A 1007 -8.51 -15.21 -33.74
CA TYR A 1007 -8.81 -13.78 -33.74
C TYR A 1007 -9.79 -13.49 -32.61
N MET A 1008 -9.54 -12.45 -31.82
CA MET A 1008 -10.45 -12.04 -30.75
C MET A 1008 -10.52 -10.52 -30.63
N ALA A 1009 -11.72 -10.01 -30.40
CA ALA A 1009 -11.98 -8.61 -30.10
C ALA A 1009 -12.74 -8.52 -28.79
N THR A 1010 -12.37 -7.57 -27.93
CA THR A 1010 -13.09 -7.27 -26.69
C THR A 1010 -13.36 -5.78 -26.59
N ILE A 1011 -14.50 -5.42 -26.01
CA ILE A 1011 -14.86 -4.05 -25.69
C ILE A 1011 -15.55 -4.01 -24.33
N GLY A 1012 -15.03 -3.18 -23.44
CA GLY A 1012 -15.60 -2.90 -22.12
C GLY A 1012 -15.92 -1.41 -22.01
N ILE A 1013 -17.13 -1.09 -21.60
CA ILE A 1013 -17.57 0.26 -21.24
C ILE A 1013 -17.94 0.22 -19.75
N ASN A 1014 -17.28 1.06 -18.98
CA ASN A 1014 -17.46 1.14 -17.53
C ASN A 1014 -17.92 2.54 -17.17
N ARG A 1015 -18.94 2.65 -16.31
CA ARG A 1015 -19.43 3.93 -15.81
C ARG A 1015 -19.71 3.90 -14.31
N ILE A 1016 -19.24 4.89 -13.59
CA ILE A 1016 -19.66 5.18 -12.22
C ILE A 1016 -20.99 5.93 -12.32
N LEU A 1017 -22.09 5.30 -11.92
CA LEU A 1017 -23.41 5.94 -11.94
C LEU A 1017 -23.63 6.78 -10.68
N MET A 1018 -23.12 6.31 -9.54
CA MET A 1018 -23.11 6.98 -8.25
C MET A 1018 -21.84 6.55 -7.50
N PRO A 1019 -21.39 7.27 -6.44
CA PRO A 1019 -20.20 6.88 -5.70
C PRO A 1019 -20.19 5.44 -5.14
N SER A 1020 -21.37 4.84 -5.00
CA SER A 1020 -21.62 3.48 -4.53
C SER A 1020 -22.13 2.53 -5.62
N LEU A 1021 -22.31 2.96 -6.88
CA LEU A 1021 -22.92 2.16 -7.95
C LEU A 1021 -22.10 2.23 -9.25
N GLY A 1022 -21.57 1.09 -9.69
CA GLY A 1022 -20.91 0.92 -10.97
C GLY A 1022 -21.78 0.17 -11.99
N LEU A 1023 -21.62 0.54 -13.26
CA LEU A 1023 -22.17 -0.12 -14.43
C LEU A 1023 -21.02 -0.62 -15.31
N SER A 1024 -21.06 -1.88 -15.71
CA SER A 1024 -20.14 -2.48 -16.67
C SER A 1024 -20.91 -3.10 -17.82
N ALA A 1025 -20.55 -2.78 -19.05
CA ALA A 1025 -21.00 -3.43 -20.25
C ALA A 1025 -19.77 -3.97 -20.99
N TYR A 1026 -19.63 -5.28 -21.06
CA TYR A 1026 -18.51 -5.98 -21.69
C TYR A 1026 -18.99 -6.85 -22.83
N GLY A 1027 -18.21 -6.95 -23.89
CA GLY A 1027 -18.42 -7.89 -24.99
C GLY A 1027 -17.11 -8.46 -25.49
N ALA A 1028 -17.12 -9.74 -25.84
CA ALA A 1028 -16.04 -10.44 -26.50
C ALA A 1028 -16.58 -11.20 -27.72
N ALA A 1029 -15.79 -11.22 -28.78
CA ALA A 1029 -16.03 -12.08 -29.94
C ALA A 1029 -14.72 -12.73 -30.35
N LYS A 1030 -14.72 -14.04 -30.57
CA LYS A 1030 -13.56 -14.81 -31.01
C LYS A 1030 -13.91 -15.77 -32.13
N ARG A 1031 -12.95 -15.99 -33.03
CA ARG A 1031 -13.02 -16.98 -34.11
C ARG A 1031 -11.72 -17.77 -34.16
N LEU A 1032 -11.86 -19.09 -34.29
CA LEU A 1032 -10.76 -20.03 -34.46
C LEU A 1032 -10.79 -20.62 -35.85
N MET A 1033 -9.63 -20.63 -36.50
CA MET A 1033 -9.41 -21.21 -37.82
C MET A 1033 -8.25 -22.22 -37.74
N PRO A 1034 -8.50 -23.54 -37.84
CA PRO A 1034 -7.43 -24.52 -37.96
C PRO A 1034 -6.85 -24.52 -39.39
N TYR A 1035 -5.53 -24.77 -39.52
CA TYR A 1035 -4.87 -24.75 -40.84
C TYR A 1035 -4.93 -26.12 -41.56
N GLU A 1036 -4.90 -27.27 -40.87
CA GLU A 1036 -5.08 -28.61 -41.46
C GLU A 1036 -5.68 -29.62 -40.45
N SER A 1037 -6.66 -30.43 -40.86
CA SER A 1037 -7.37 -31.43 -40.02
C SER A 1037 -6.74 -32.83 -40.08
N THR A 1038 -5.42 -32.96 -39.99
CA THR A 1038 -4.78 -34.28 -40.19
C THR A 1038 -5.05 -35.28 -39.06
N ALA A 1039 -5.54 -34.84 -37.89
CA ALA A 1039 -6.05 -35.75 -36.86
C ALA A 1039 -7.57 -35.62 -36.71
N ARG A 1040 -8.28 -36.71 -37.00
CA ARG A 1040 -9.74 -36.88 -36.86
C ARG A 1040 -10.30 -36.68 -35.42
N ARG A 1041 -9.47 -36.25 -34.45
CA ARG A 1041 -9.86 -36.07 -33.03
C ARG A 1041 -10.42 -34.69 -32.68
N SER A 1042 -10.22 -33.67 -33.51
CA SER A 1042 -10.70 -32.31 -33.24
C SER A 1042 -11.54 -31.79 -34.42
N PRO A 1043 -12.88 -31.74 -34.28
CA PRO A 1043 -13.78 -31.31 -35.34
C PRO A 1043 -14.07 -29.82 -35.17
N GLU A 1044 -13.17 -28.93 -35.58
CA GLU A 1044 -13.44 -27.50 -35.41
C GLU A 1044 -13.00 -26.74 -36.65
N SER A 1045 -13.52 -27.12 -37.82
CA SER A 1045 -13.16 -26.47 -39.10
C SER A 1045 -13.49 -24.96 -39.13
N ASP A 1046 -14.34 -24.47 -38.22
CA ASP A 1046 -14.62 -23.05 -38.00
C ASP A 1046 -15.37 -22.88 -36.65
N PHE A 1047 -14.70 -22.45 -35.58
CA PHE A 1047 -15.35 -22.17 -34.28
C PHE A 1047 -15.47 -20.67 -34.07
N PHE A 1048 -16.66 -20.19 -33.71
CA PHE A 1048 -16.93 -18.81 -33.36
C PHE A 1048 -17.69 -18.74 -32.03
N GLU A 1049 -17.35 -17.75 -31.22
CA GLU A 1049 -18.08 -17.43 -29.99
C GLU A 1049 -18.15 -15.92 -29.81
N ALA A 1050 -19.33 -15.43 -29.46
CA ALA A 1050 -19.51 -14.08 -28.96
C ALA A 1050 -20.25 -14.13 -27.63
N ASP A 1051 -19.73 -13.43 -26.62
CA ASP A 1051 -20.38 -13.28 -25.33
C ASP A 1051 -20.43 -11.81 -24.89
N GLY A 1052 -21.52 -11.44 -24.24
CA GLY A 1052 -21.75 -10.08 -23.74
C GLY A 1052 -22.30 -10.11 -22.32
N VAL A 1053 -21.80 -9.21 -21.48
CA VAL A 1053 -22.18 -9.08 -20.06
C VAL A 1053 -22.60 -7.65 -19.79
N LEU A 1054 -23.78 -7.47 -19.20
CA LEU A 1054 -24.22 -6.20 -18.62
C LEU A 1054 -24.38 -6.38 -17.12
N ALA A 1055 -23.62 -5.62 -16.32
CA ALA A 1055 -23.55 -5.78 -14.88
C ALA A 1055 -23.72 -4.45 -14.13
N LEU A 1056 -24.49 -4.50 -13.05
CA LEU A 1056 -24.59 -3.46 -12.04
C LEU A 1056 -23.97 -3.98 -10.74
N ASN A 1057 -23.14 -3.17 -10.10
CA ASN A 1057 -22.53 -3.52 -8.82
C ASN A 1057 -22.62 -2.34 -7.85
N PHE A 1058 -23.31 -2.57 -6.75
CA PHE A 1058 -23.58 -1.62 -5.69
C PHE A 1058 -22.82 -1.99 -4.43
N LEU A 1059 -22.19 -1.00 -3.79
CA LEU A 1059 -21.53 -1.14 -2.50
C LEU A 1059 -21.80 0.11 -1.65
N HIS A 1060 -22.58 -0.06 -0.59
CA HIS A 1060 -22.87 0.99 0.37
C HIS A 1060 -21.78 1.06 1.46
N SER A 1061 -21.58 2.25 2.03
CA SER A 1061 -20.61 2.48 3.12
C SER A 1061 -20.87 1.64 4.38
N SER A 1062 -22.11 1.17 4.58
CA SER A 1062 -22.46 0.23 5.66
C SER A 1062 -21.89 -1.18 5.47
N GLY A 1063 -21.32 -1.50 4.29
CA GLY A 1063 -20.86 -2.83 3.92
C GLY A 1063 -21.90 -3.66 3.17
N LEU A 1064 -23.14 -3.16 2.98
CA LEU A 1064 -24.14 -3.83 2.15
C LEU A 1064 -23.75 -3.71 0.67
N GLY A 1065 -23.63 -4.85 0.00
CA GLY A 1065 -23.36 -4.95 -1.42
C GLY A 1065 -24.45 -5.72 -2.17
N ALA A 1066 -24.67 -5.34 -3.42
CA ALA A 1066 -25.56 -6.04 -4.32
C ALA A 1066 -24.98 -6.02 -5.74
N ALA A 1067 -25.02 -7.14 -6.45
CA ALA A 1067 -24.64 -7.19 -7.85
C ALA A 1067 -25.70 -7.95 -8.66
N LEU A 1068 -25.89 -7.51 -9.90
CA LEU A 1068 -26.76 -8.16 -10.88
C LEU A 1068 -26.03 -8.16 -12.22
N ALA A 1069 -25.91 -9.31 -12.88
CA ALA A 1069 -25.28 -9.43 -14.17
C ALA A 1069 -26.13 -10.29 -15.11
N GLY A 1070 -26.38 -9.78 -16.31
CA GLY A 1070 -26.96 -10.54 -17.42
C GLY A 1070 -25.87 -10.89 -18.43
N THR A 1071 -25.76 -12.17 -18.77
CA THR A 1071 -24.80 -12.68 -19.76
C THR A 1071 -25.56 -13.25 -20.94
N LEU A 1072 -25.14 -12.95 -22.16
CA LEU A 1072 -25.62 -13.56 -23.39
C LEU A 1072 -24.44 -14.22 -24.10
N VAL A 1073 -24.57 -15.48 -24.51
CA VAL A 1073 -23.52 -16.23 -25.20
C VAL A 1073 -24.09 -16.83 -26.49
N HIS A 1074 -23.36 -16.67 -27.59
CA HIS A 1074 -23.65 -17.24 -28.90
C HIS A 1074 -22.40 -17.98 -29.42
N GLN A 1075 -22.51 -19.29 -29.65
CA GLN A 1075 -21.44 -20.08 -30.29
C GLN A 1075 -21.92 -20.66 -31.61
N TYR A 1076 -21.01 -20.71 -32.58
CA TYR A 1076 -21.16 -21.47 -33.82
C TYR A 1076 -19.95 -22.40 -33.95
N TYR A 1077 -20.19 -23.69 -34.18
CA TYR A 1077 -19.13 -24.70 -34.27
C TYR A 1077 -19.60 -25.89 -35.08
N PHE A 1078 -18.75 -26.88 -35.35
CA PHE A 1078 -19.17 -28.11 -36.04
C PHE A 1078 -18.73 -29.34 -35.26
N ASP A 1079 -19.56 -29.86 -34.36
CA ASP A 1079 -19.18 -31.07 -33.63
C ASP A 1079 -19.33 -32.32 -34.49
N ASN A 1080 -18.20 -32.85 -34.99
CA ASN A 1080 -18.15 -34.14 -35.68
C ASN A 1080 -17.74 -35.31 -34.76
N ARG A 1081 -17.49 -35.08 -33.45
CA ARG A 1081 -17.08 -36.16 -32.52
C ARG A 1081 -18.28 -36.95 -32.00
N TYR A 1082 -19.41 -36.28 -31.76
CA TYR A 1082 -20.56 -36.88 -31.09
C TYR A 1082 -21.86 -36.45 -31.76
N LEU A 1083 -22.76 -37.42 -31.94
CA LEU A 1083 -24.18 -37.13 -32.10
C LEU A 1083 -24.74 -36.92 -30.69
N ASP A 1084 -25.66 -35.98 -30.51
CA ASP A 1084 -26.34 -35.88 -29.22
C ASP A 1084 -27.22 -37.11 -28.93
N SER A 1085 -27.85 -37.13 -27.75
CA SER A 1085 -28.79 -38.19 -27.37
C SER A 1085 -29.97 -38.39 -28.34
N LEU A 1086 -30.14 -37.49 -29.31
CA LEU A 1086 -31.15 -37.52 -30.37
C LEU A 1086 -30.57 -37.85 -31.75
N GLY A 1087 -29.27 -38.14 -31.86
CA GLY A 1087 -28.64 -38.51 -33.13
C GLY A 1087 -28.32 -37.32 -34.04
N GLN A 1088 -28.32 -36.08 -33.53
CA GLN A 1088 -28.13 -34.87 -34.34
C GLN A 1088 -26.73 -34.28 -34.18
N ARG A 1089 -26.20 -33.68 -35.26
CA ARG A 1089 -24.99 -32.86 -35.20
C ARG A 1089 -25.33 -31.44 -34.78
N ARG A 1090 -24.56 -30.89 -33.85
CA ARG A 1090 -24.77 -29.54 -33.32
C ARG A 1090 -23.90 -28.54 -34.03
N THR A 1091 -24.51 -27.43 -34.42
CA THR A 1091 -23.81 -26.36 -35.16
C THR A 1091 -23.85 -24.99 -34.48
N GLU A 1092 -24.77 -24.77 -33.54
CA GLU A 1092 -25.00 -23.45 -32.95
C GLU A 1092 -25.61 -23.55 -31.55
N THR A 1093 -25.23 -22.66 -30.64
CA THR A 1093 -25.83 -22.52 -29.31
C THR A 1093 -26.00 -21.04 -28.95
N LEU A 1094 -27.17 -20.66 -28.45
CA LEU A 1094 -27.48 -19.31 -27.97
C LEU A 1094 -28.19 -19.43 -26.62
N PHE A 1095 -27.65 -18.80 -25.59
CA PHE A 1095 -28.26 -18.83 -24.26
C PHE A 1095 -27.96 -17.55 -23.46
N GLY A 1096 -28.88 -17.26 -22.53
CA GLY A 1096 -28.76 -16.14 -21.60
C GLY A 1096 -28.74 -16.63 -20.15
N LEU A 1097 -27.92 -15.98 -19.33
CA LEU A 1097 -27.77 -16.24 -17.90
C LEU A 1097 -28.05 -14.97 -17.10
N LEU A 1098 -28.61 -15.15 -15.91
CA LEU A 1098 -28.79 -14.08 -14.94
C LEU A 1098 -28.12 -14.47 -13.62
N ASP A 1099 -27.15 -13.67 -13.19
CA ASP A 1099 -26.45 -13.85 -11.93
C ASP A 1099 -26.81 -12.71 -10.98
N ALA A 1100 -26.99 -13.02 -9.71
CA ALA A 1100 -27.17 -12.01 -8.67
C ALA A 1100 -26.37 -12.35 -7.42
N ARG A 1101 -25.93 -11.32 -6.71
CA ARG A 1101 -25.25 -11.44 -5.43
C ARG A 1101 -25.80 -10.42 -4.46
N LEU A 1102 -26.04 -10.86 -3.23
CA LEU A 1102 -26.20 -9.99 -2.07
C LEU A 1102 -25.04 -10.26 -1.12
N SER A 1103 -24.39 -9.21 -0.63
CA SER A 1103 -23.30 -9.35 0.32
C SER A 1103 -23.44 -8.34 1.46
N TYR A 1104 -22.89 -8.69 2.60
CA TYR A 1104 -22.76 -7.79 3.73
C TYR A 1104 -21.40 -7.99 4.37
N GLN A 1105 -20.57 -6.95 4.33
CA GLN A 1105 -19.32 -6.92 5.08
C GLN A 1105 -19.58 -6.45 6.50
N PHE A 1106 -19.14 -7.22 7.48
CA PHE A 1106 -19.39 -6.90 8.88
C PHE A 1106 -18.61 -5.64 9.32
N PRO A 1107 -19.14 -4.86 10.28
CA PRO A 1107 -18.49 -3.65 10.78
C PRO A 1107 -17.03 -3.90 11.21
N GLY A 1108 -16.16 -2.94 10.87
CA GLY A 1108 -14.72 -3.03 11.17
C GLY A 1108 -14.00 -4.16 10.43
N LYS A 1109 -14.56 -4.64 9.31
CA LYS A 1109 -14.04 -5.72 8.45
C LYS A 1109 -13.71 -7.00 9.23
N ARG A 1110 -14.61 -7.42 10.11
CA ARG A 1110 -14.45 -8.67 10.89
C ARG A 1110 -14.87 -9.93 10.14
N GLY A 1111 -15.25 -9.80 8.88
CA GLY A 1111 -15.79 -10.89 8.08
C GLY A 1111 -16.82 -10.40 7.09
N PHE A 1112 -17.47 -11.33 6.43
CA PHE A 1112 -18.52 -11.07 5.46
C PHE A 1112 -19.48 -12.23 5.37
N VAL A 1113 -20.68 -11.95 4.88
CA VAL A 1113 -21.60 -12.96 4.36
C VAL A 1113 -21.99 -12.58 2.95
N SER A 1114 -22.11 -13.56 2.06
CA SER A 1114 -22.68 -13.35 0.73
C SER A 1114 -23.57 -14.50 0.31
N LEU A 1115 -24.69 -14.16 -0.32
CA LEU A 1115 -25.56 -15.06 -1.04
C LEU A 1115 -25.38 -14.79 -2.53
N GLU A 1116 -24.85 -15.77 -3.24
CA GLU A 1116 -24.59 -15.72 -4.68
C GLU A 1116 -25.53 -16.71 -5.38
N GLY A 1117 -26.28 -16.23 -6.36
CA GLY A 1117 -27.08 -17.03 -7.26
C GLY A 1117 -26.54 -16.90 -8.67
N LYS A 1118 -26.10 -18.00 -9.25
CA LYS A 1118 -25.67 -18.09 -10.65
C LYS A 1118 -26.74 -18.74 -11.49
N ASN A 1119 -26.91 -18.33 -12.75
CA ASN A 1119 -27.93 -18.81 -13.68
C ASN A 1119 -29.32 -18.94 -13.03
N LEU A 1120 -29.81 -17.83 -12.46
CA LEU A 1120 -31.10 -17.74 -11.77
C LEU A 1120 -32.31 -18.03 -12.67
N THR A 1121 -32.13 -17.90 -13.98
CA THR A 1121 -33.13 -18.30 -14.99
C THR A 1121 -33.26 -19.82 -15.14
N ALA A 1122 -32.34 -20.61 -14.55
CA ALA A 1122 -32.26 -22.06 -14.72
C ALA A 1122 -32.15 -22.48 -16.19
N THR A 1123 -31.48 -21.65 -17.00
CA THR A 1123 -31.26 -21.93 -18.42
C THR A 1123 -30.33 -23.12 -18.56
N ARG A 1124 -30.80 -24.22 -19.17
CA ARG A 1124 -29.90 -25.32 -19.58
C ARG A 1124 -29.28 -24.98 -20.92
N PHE A 1125 -27.98 -25.17 -21.04
CA PHE A 1125 -27.22 -24.90 -22.25
C PHE A 1125 -26.24 -26.02 -22.54
N ASN A 1126 -25.85 -26.14 -23.81
CA ASN A 1126 -24.67 -26.87 -24.21
C ASN A 1126 -23.61 -25.83 -24.53
N TYR A 1127 -22.42 -25.98 -23.98
CA TYR A 1127 -21.32 -25.07 -24.25
C TYR A 1127 -20.11 -25.88 -24.66
N LEU A 1128 -19.63 -25.65 -25.89
CA LEU A 1128 -18.45 -26.31 -26.40
C LEU A 1128 -17.20 -25.55 -25.92
N ARG A 1129 -16.27 -26.28 -25.30
CA ARG A 1129 -14.94 -25.77 -25.00
C ARG A 1129 -14.09 -25.81 -26.27
N GLU A 1130 -13.41 -24.70 -26.54
CA GLU A 1130 -12.36 -24.59 -27.56
C GLU A 1130 -11.30 -25.69 -27.38
N ALA A 1131 -10.84 -26.33 -28.48
CA ALA A 1131 -9.95 -27.51 -28.45
C ALA A 1131 -8.62 -27.33 -27.68
N VAL A 1132 -8.17 -26.09 -27.49
CA VAL A 1132 -6.92 -25.74 -26.79
C VAL A 1132 -7.19 -25.23 -25.36
N ALA A 1133 -8.44 -25.28 -24.88
CA ALA A 1133 -8.84 -24.73 -23.58
C ALA A 1133 -9.12 -25.81 -22.52
N LEU A 1134 -8.60 -25.60 -21.31
CA LEU A 1134 -8.92 -26.42 -20.13
C LEU A 1134 -10.00 -25.79 -19.21
N ASP A 1135 -10.24 -24.46 -19.29
CA ASP A 1135 -10.81 -23.71 -18.15
C ASP A 1135 -12.17 -23.01 -18.38
N SER A 1136 -12.87 -23.20 -19.50
CA SER A 1136 -14.17 -22.54 -19.71
C SER A 1136 -15.33 -23.34 -19.12
N PHE A 1137 -15.94 -22.84 -18.04
CA PHE A 1137 -17.16 -23.39 -17.44
C PHE A 1137 -18.12 -22.25 -17.08
N TYR A 1138 -19.20 -22.10 -17.85
CA TYR A 1138 -20.39 -21.40 -17.38
C TYR A 1138 -21.16 -22.37 -16.48
N PRO A 1139 -21.43 -22.00 -15.21
CA PRO A 1139 -22.17 -22.87 -14.31
C PRO A 1139 -23.66 -22.86 -14.63
N ASP A 1140 -24.31 -24.02 -14.50
CA ASP A 1140 -25.77 -24.07 -14.40
C ASP A 1140 -26.23 -23.44 -13.07
N ARG A 1141 -27.55 -23.43 -12.80
CA ARG A 1141 -28.13 -22.81 -11.62
C ARG A 1141 -27.43 -23.30 -10.36
N GLN A 1142 -26.83 -22.36 -9.63
CA GLN A 1142 -26.15 -22.62 -8.38
C GLN A 1142 -26.52 -21.53 -7.39
N ILE A 1143 -26.86 -21.91 -6.17
CA ILE A 1143 -27.08 -20.97 -5.07
C ILE A 1143 -26.06 -21.29 -3.99
N VAL A 1144 -25.25 -20.31 -3.63
CA VAL A 1144 -24.12 -20.46 -2.72
C VAL A 1144 -24.17 -19.38 -1.65
N VAL A 1145 -24.04 -19.80 -0.40
CA VAL A 1145 -23.77 -18.93 0.73
C VAL A 1145 -22.29 -19.03 1.08
N ARG A 1146 -21.64 -17.88 1.22
CA ARG A 1146 -20.28 -17.77 1.76
C ARG A 1146 -20.32 -16.99 3.05
N LEU A 1147 -19.57 -17.45 4.03
CA LEU A 1147 -19.41 -16.80 5.33
C LEU A 1147 -17.93 -16.79 5.68
N GLY A 1148 -17.37 -15.60 5.83
CA GLY A 1148 -15.99 -15.38 6.27
C GLY A 1148 -15.94 -14.72 7.64
N TRP A 1149 -15.02 -15.16 8.49
CA TRP A 1149 -14.69 -14.51 9.76
C TRP A 1149 -13.20 -14.18 9.80
N PHE A 1150 -12.88 -12.97 10.23
CA PHE A 1150 -11.52 -12.43 10.37
C PHE A 1150 -11.30 -12.00 11.82
N PHE A 1151 -10.30 -12.60 12.47
CA PHE A 1151 -9.99 -12.41 13.89
C PHE A 1151 -8.66 -11.66 14.08
#